data_AF-A0A194QQT1-F1
#
_entry.id   AF-A0A194QQT1-F1
#
_cell.length_a   1.000
_cell.length_b   1.000
_cell.length_c   1.000
_cell.angle_alpha   90.00
_cell.angle_beta   90.00
_cell.angle_gamma   90.00
#
_symmetry.space_group_name_H-M   'P 1'
#
loop_
_entity.id
_entity.type
_entity.pdbx_description
1 polymer ?
#
loop_
_entity_poly.entity_id
_entity_poly.type
_entity_poly.pdbx_seq_one_letter_code
_entity_poly.pdbx_strand_id
1 'polypeptide(L)'
;MEWEWTKDKTLKLIELLQVNASLWNPSLCDTRREKQKRKEELRAIADILGISVPDTTKKIQHLRTQYNRESAKEARVNAEDPNDRYVSNWYAYEYLHFMKDSSKVYKILQSVELTDTIASQNETTAALTDCKLFNLSPPHKVPRTEILHPVKSEIIHQSSPRDRDEFSVFGEYIANELRSLKVGLSSGVENDTIVLKSKQCKKFEPYWANLDTRILPQWYDEAKIGIFVHWGIYSVPGFSEWFWNNWEEKEMVIQKFMKNYFAPGFTYQDFAPMFKAEFFDPNQWAHLFMKAGVRYVVLTSKHHDGFCLFPSQRSFSWNSCEVGPKLDVVSELSNAVKQVGLKFGVYHSLFEWFNPMYKEDKKNNFKTLYYPNMKLWPELKQLVNDYKPSLLWADGDWEAYDTYWRSTDFLAWLYNESPVKDVIVVNDRWGKGTSCKHGDFYNCHDHYNPGKLQPHKWENAFTVDKKSWGFRKTMNSNETMTMKEILHEIVTSVSCGGNVLINVGPTQYGTIPPIFQDRLLKLGNWLEINGKAIYGTSPWHHQNDAINSDVWYTCHKTPYNVLHPTAKPLITDTISGIFAIFLTWPLSNRLILKDVTGYIQSSVYEIELLGNDGDLSVSIREIKNGITYVKLPDKATVVVEYAWVLRFTPKIMKLILLCILVLYSVVRSYSKLESGESRHISGHRVSKKYSPDWKDLDTRPLPHWYDDAKIGIFLHWGVYSVVGFSEWFWSNWKGGDKKIIKFMREHYPPDFTYQDFAPMFKAEFFDPSEWADLFLKSGARYIVLTSKHHDGFTMFPSHRSYSWNSYDVGPKRDIVGELSNAVRAAGLKFGVYHSLYEWFNPIYEADKKNNFTTRYYAETKLWPDLKQLINDYKPSVLWSDGDWETYDTYWKSTDFLAWLYNESPVRDEIVVNDRWGIGIPCKHGDFYNCADRYNPGSLQNHKWENAFTVDSRSWGFRKPMTLNDTLSTEQLLYQVVSTVSCGGNVLINVGPTQDGTISPIFQERLLDLGSWLKINGEAIYSTSPWLHQNDSLNQDVWYTCRKAKHSHRHPTAIPKETDNVTAIYAIFLNWPTTNILLVKDLSTYLHNGVYKIELLGNEGLINWNIKNGVTSIELPDKVKVRSQNAWTLKMSFK
;
A
#
# COMPACT_ATOMS: atom_id res chain seq x y z
N MET A 1 -50.17 -8.02 10.01
CA MET A 1 -48.91 -8.05 10.76
C MET A 1 -48.31 -6.67 10.65
N GLU A 2 -48.20 -5.95 11.75
CA GLU A 2 -47.51 -4.65 11.77
C GLU A 2 -46.00 -4.87 11.90
N TRP A 3 -45.20 -4.03 11.24
CA TRP A 3 -43.75 -4.17 11.27
C TRP A 3 -43.18 -3.48 12.51
N GLU A 4 -42.87 -4.28 13.53
CA GLU A 4 -42.39 -3.75 14.81
C GLU A 4 -40.98 -3.15 14.70
N TRP A 5 -40.81 -1.97 15.28
CA TRP A 5 -39.55 -1.22 15.21
C TRP A 5 -38.61 -1.57 16.36
N THR A 6 -37.73 -2.55 16.12
CA THR A 6 -36.67 -2.91 17.07
C THR A 6 -35.76 -1.72 17.42
N LYS A 7 -35.02 -1.84 18.53
CA LYS A 7 -34.00 -0.87 18.95
C LYS A 7 -32.98 -0.64 17.83
N ASP A 8 -32.47 -1.70 17.22
CA ASP A 8 -31.38 -1.62 16.25
C ASP A 8 -31.85 -1.05 14.91
N LYS A 9 -33.06 -1.39 14.43
CA LYS A 9 -33.67 -0.70 13.28
C LYS A 9 -33.93 0.78 13.58
N THR A 10 -34.27 1.13 14.81
CA THR A 10 -34.47 2.53 15.23
C THR A 10 -33.15 3.30 15.28
N LEU A 11 -32.06 2.71 15.79
CA LEU A 11 -30.73 3.32 15.77
C LEU A 11 -30.19 3.43 14.34
N LYS A 12 -30.36 2.40 13.49
CA LYS A 12 -29.94 2.44 12.09
C LYS A 12 -30.68 3.51 11.28
N LEU A 13 -31.97 3.74 11.56
CA LEU A 13 -32.69 4.89 11.01
C LEU A 13 -32.08 6.23 11.45
N ILE A 14 -31.62 6.35 12.70
CA ILE A 14 -30.99 7.59 13.22
C ILE A 14 -29.63 7.83 12.55
N GLU A 15 -28.80 6.80 12.36
CA GLU A 15 -27.57 6.90 11.56
C GLU A 15 -27.87 7.36 10.11
N LEU A 16 -28.85 6.74 9.46
CA LEU A 16 -29.23 7.10 8.08
C LEU A 16 -29.82 8.52 7.98
N LEU A 17 -30.43 9.04 9.06
CA LEU A 17 -30.90 10.43 9.17
C LEU A 17 -29.76 11.44 9.39
N GLN A 18 -28.67 11.07 10.07
CA GLN A 18 -27.49 11.94 10.23
C GLN A 18 -26.89 12.32 8.87
N VAL A 19 -26.82 11.36 7.93
CA VAL A 19 -26.34 11.60 6.56
C VAL A 19 -27.38 12.28 5.65
N ASN A 20 -28.66 12.30 6.04
CA ASN A 20 -29.77 12.78 5.22
C ASN A 20 -30.67 13.77 5.98
N ALA A 21 -30.09 14.88 6.45
CA ALA A 21 -30.78 15.90 7.24
C ALA A 21 -32.04 16.51 6.57
N SER A 22 -32.10 16.48 5.22
CA SER A 22 -33.29 16.78 4.40
C SER A 22 -34.54 16.02 4.85
N LEU A 23 -34.41 14.77 5.28
CA LEU A 23 -35.51 13.94 5.74
C LEU A 23 -36.00 14.38 7.12
N TRP A 24 -35.09 14.77 8.01
CA TRP A 24 -35.43 15.26 9.35
C TRP A 24 -35.98 16.68 9.35
N ASN A 25 -35.55 17.59 8.47
CA ASN A 25 -36.19 18.89 8.33
C ASN A 25 -36.79 19.12 6.92
N PRO A 26 -38.10 18.86 6.73
CA PRO A 26 -38.77 19.06 5.45
C PRO A 26 -38.78 20.51 4.93
N SER A 27 -38.49 21.51 5.78
CA SER A 27 -38.42 22.92 5.37
C SER A 27 -37.10 23.31 4.72
N LEU A 28 -36.12 22.39 4.60
CA LEU A 28 -34.84 22.62 3.91
C LEU A 28 -34.87 22.17 2.44
N CYS A 29 -36.04 22.21 1.80
CA CYS A 29 -36.29 21.62 0.48
C CYS A 29 -37.27 22.46 -0.33
N ASP A 30 -36.86 23.64 -0.75
CA ASP A 30 -37.76 24.59 -1.45
C ASP A 30 -37.94 24.27 -2.93
N THR A 31 -36.91 23.79 -3.63
CA THR A 31 -37.01 23.48 -5.06
C THR A 31 -37.75 22.18 -5.35
N ARG A 32 -38.28 22.07 -6.57
CA ARG A 32 -38.89 20.82 -7.08
C ARG A 32 -37.86 19.68 -7.19
N ARG A 33 -36.57 19.99 -7.35
CA ARG A 33 -35.47 19.02 -7.46
C ARG A 33 -35.14 18.40 -6.10
N GLU A 34 -35.02 19.21 -5.05
CA GLU A 34 -34.80 18.72 -3.68
C GLU A 34 -35.99 17.91 -3.19
N LYS A 35 -37.22 18.37 -3.45
CA LYS A 35 -38.46 17.64 -3.13
C LYS A 35 -38.58 16.29 -3.87
N GLN A 36 -37.84 16.08 -4.97
CA GLN A 36 -37.73 14.79 -5.65
C GLN A 36 -36.60 13.93 -5.05
N LYS A 37 -35.39 14.48 -4.91
CA LYS A 37 -34.25 13.80 -4.26
C LYS A 37 -34.62 13.25 -2.87
N ARG A 38 -35.35 14.04 -2.08
CA ARG A 38 -35.88 13.65 -0.76
C ARG A 38 -36.84 12.45 -0.79
N LYS A 39 -37.52 12.18 -1.91
CA LYS A 39 -38.35 10.96 -2.08
C LYS A 39 -37.52 9.73 -2.44
N GLU A 40 -36.41 9.93 -3.13
CA GLU A 40 -35.47 8.87 -3.50
C GLU A 40 -34.62 8.45 -2.29
N GLU A 41 -34.09 9.42 -1.53
CA GLU A 41 -33.44 9.22 -0.22
C GLU A 41 -34.34 8.42 0.75
N LEU A 42 -35.62 8.79 0.84
CA LEU A 42 -36.60 8.14 1.70
C LEU A 42 -36.97 6.71 1.26
N ARG A 43 -36.90 6.41 -0.05
CA ARG A 43 -37.07 5.05 -0.59
C ARG A 43 -35.87 4.19 -0.22
N ALA A 44 -34.66 4.64 -0.54
CA ALA A 44 -33.43 3.90 -0.24
C ALA A 44 -33.33 3.53 1.26
N ILE A 45 -33.69 4.44 2.18
CA ILE A 45 -33.72 4.14 3.62
C ILE A 45 -34.81 3.13 3.99
N ALA A 46 -35.98 3.19 3.37
CA ALA A 46 -37.06 2.23 3.60
C ALA A 46 -36.65 0.83 3.12
N ASP A 47 -36.00 0.74 1.96
CA ASP A 47 -35.47 -0.50 1.38
C ASP A 47 -34.35 -1.09 2.24
N ILE A 48 -33.37 -0.27 2.68
CA ILE A 48 -32.27 -0.67 3.60
C ILE A 48 -32.81 -1.23 4.93
N LEU A 49 -33.91 -0.65 5.45
CA LEU A 49 -34.52 -1.10 6.71
C LEU A 49 -35.52 -2.25 6.51
N GLY A 50 -35.85 -2.61 5.27
CA GLY A 50 -36.86 -3.61 4.93
C GLY A 50 -38.25 -3.26 5.48
N ILE A 51 -38.66 -2.00 5.37
CA ILE A 51 -39.92 -1.45 5.91
C ILE A 51 -40.58 -0.53 4.86
N SER A 52 -41.91 -0.35 4.89
CA SER A 52 -42.59 0.51 3.93
C SER A 52 -42.18 2.00 4.04
N VAL A 53 -42.15 2.72 2.91
CA VAL A 53 -41.93 4.18 2.88
C VAL A 53 -42.90 4.95 3.80
N PRO A 54 -44.22 4.66 3.81
CA PRO A 54 -45.14 5.24 4.79
C PRO A 54 -44.72 5.03 6.25
N ASP A 55 -44.30 3.82 6.63
CA ASP A 55 -43.98 3.50 8.03
C ASP A 55 -42.63 4.07 8.47
N THR A 56 -41.65 4.09 7.56
CA THR A 56 -40.41 4.86 7.71
C THR A 56 -40.71 6.36 7.91
N THR A 57 -41.66 6.92 7.14
CA THR A 57 -42.10 8.32 7.31
C THR A 57 -42.74 8.56 8.68
N LYS A 58 -43.67 7.69 9.11
CA LYS A 58 -44.30 7.76 10.45
C LYS A 58 -43.24 7.70 11.55
N LYS A 59 -42.26 6.78 11.44
CA LYS A 59 -41.19 6.64 12.42
C LYS A 59 -40.32 7.90 12.52
N ILE A 60 -39.90 8.49 11.39
CA ILE A 60 -39.15 9.76 11.38
C ILE A 60 -39.94 10.88 12.08
N GLN A 61 -41.26 10.98 11.83
CA GLN A 61 -42.11 11.98 12.48
C GLN A 61 -42.29 11.71 13.99
N HIS A 62 -42.40 10.44 14.39
CA HIS A 62 -42.46 10.03 15.79
C HIS A 62 -41.16 10.36 16.54
N LEU A 63 -40.00 9.98 15.96
CA LEU A 63 -38.67 10.29 16.51
C LEU A 63 -38.50 11.80 16.73
N ARG A 64 -38.90 12.63 15.75
CA ARG A 64 -38.85 14.10 15.87
C ARG A 64 -39.78 14.63 16.96
N THR A 65 -40.99 14.08 17.07
CA THR A 65 -41.96 14.47 18.10
C THR A 65 -41.45 14.12 19.49
N GLN A 66 -40.78 12.98 19.65
CA GLN A 66 -40.21 12.55 20.93
C GLN A 66 -38.94 13.35 21.28
N TYR A 67 -38.03 13.54 20.32
CA TYR A 67 -36.85 14.39 20.50
C TYR A 67 -37.20 15.81 20.96
N ASN A 68 -38.18 16.46 20.32
CA ASN A 68 -38.62 17.79 20.71
C ASN A 68 -39.21 17.84 22.13
N ARG A 69 -39.84 16.74 22.60
CA ARG A 69 -40.35 16.63 23.98
C ARG A 69 -39.23 16.47 25.01
N GLU A 70 -38.25 15.63 24.72
CA GLU A 70 -37.09 15.43 25.61
C GLU A 70 -36.20 16.69 25.66
N SER A 71 -36.00 17.37 24.53
CA SER A 71 -35.27 18.64 24.47
C SER A 71 -36.00 19.78 25.21
N ALA A 72 -37.33 19.80 25.17
CA ALA A 72 -38.13 20.73 25.99
C ALA A 72 -38.12 20.40 27.50
N LYS A 73 -37.71 19.20 27.92
CA LYS A 73 -37.43 18.87 29.33
C LYS A 73 -36.02 19.28 29.72
N GLU A 74 -35.03 18.97 28.88
CA GLU A 74 -33.64 19.43 29.05
C GLU A 74 -33.58 20.95 29.24
N ALA A 75 -34.25 21.70 28.35
CA ALA A 75 -34.29 23.16 28.42
C ALA A 75 -35.00 23.73 29.66
N ARG A 76 -35.74 22.90 30.41
CA ARG A 76 -36.32 23.29 31.71
C ARG A 76 -35.36 22.98 32.86
N VAL A 77 -34.81 21.77 32.92
CA VAL A 77 -33.83 21.39 33.96
C VAL A 77 -32.61 22.30 33.92
N ASN A 78 -32.04 22.55 32.74
CA ASN A 78 -30.91 23.47 32.55
C ASN A 78 -31.25 24.94 32.86
N ALA A 79 -32.52 25.29 33.05
CA ALA A 79 -33.01 26.61 33.47
C ALA A 79 -33.40 26.66 34.96
N GLU A 80 -33.54 25.50 35.61
CA GLU A 80 -33.81 25.35 37.05
C GLU A 80 -32.48 25.22 37.83
N ASP A 81 -31.51 24.44 37.33
CA ASP A 81 -30.08 24.51 37.73
C ASP A 81 -29.17 24.25 36.51
N PRO A 82 -28.31 25.20 36.09
CA PRO A 82 -27.35 25.00 35.00
C PRO A 82 -26.31 23.89 35.22
N ASN A 83 -26.18 23.36 36.45
CA ASN A 83 -25.24 22.30 36.80
C ASN A 83 -25.87 20.90 36.82
N ASP A 84 -27.21 20.78 36.86
CA ASP A 84 -27.86 19.48 36.82
C ASP A 84 -27.99 18.98 35.36
N ARG A 85 -27.48 17.78 35.09
CA ARG A 85 -27.49 17.21 33.74
C ARG A 85 -28.77 16.43 33.53
N TYR A 86 -29.68 16.97 32.71
CA TYR A 86 -30.79 16.20 32.19
C TYR A 86 -30.30 14.94 31.46
N VAL A 87 -30.76 13.77 31.90
CA VAL A 87 -30.55 12.48 31.24
C VAL A 87 -31.92 11.94 30.82
N SER A 88 -32.13 11.75 29.51
CA SER A 88 -33.37 11.17 29.02
C SER A 88 -33.39 9.65 29.20
N ASN A 89 -34.49 9.13 29.73
CA ASN A 89 -34.77 7.69 29.74
C ASN A 89 -35.06 7.11 28.33
N TRP A 90 -35.15 7.97 27.30
CA TRP A 90 -35.29 7.53 25.92
C TRP A 90 -33.92 7.34 25.27
N TYR A 91 -33.51 6.08 25.08
CA TYR A 91 -32.17 5.69 24.61
C TYR A 91 -31.69 6.40 23.33
N ALA A 92 -32.60 6.89 22.49
CA ALA A 92 -32.27 7.55 21.22
C ALA A 92 -31.99 9.06 21.36
N TYR A 93 -32.25 9.68 22.52
CA TYR A 93 -32.11 11.13 22.68
C TYR A 93 -30.66 11.62 22.48
N GLU A 94 -29.70 10.96 23.12
CA GLU A 94 -28.26 11.28 23.00
C GLU A 94 -27.73 11.01 21.56
N TYR A 95 -28.32 10.04 20.84
CA TYR A 95 -27.95 9.75 19.43
C TYR A 95 -28.53 10.78 18.45
N LEU A 96 -29.61 11.46 18.84
CA LEU A 96 -30.25 12.54 18.09
C LEU A 96 -29.71 13.93 18.46
N HIS A 97 -28.73 14.02 19.36
CA HIS A 97 -28.23 15.31 19.88
C HIS A 97 -27.57 16.21 18.82
N PHE A 98 -27.15 15.65 17.67
CA PHE A 98 -26.74 16.41 16.49
C PHE A 98 -27.82 17.38 15.99
N MET A 99 -29.10 17.12 16.30
CA MET A 99 -30.21 17.98 15.91
C MET A 99 -30.30 19.31 16.69
N LYS A 100 -29.45 19.56 17.70
CA LYS A 100 -29.38 20.84 18.42
C LYS A 100 -28.94 22.02 17.54
N ASP A 101 -28.20 21.78 16.47
CA ASP A 101 -27.72 22.83 15.56
C ASP A 101 -28.30 22.66 14.15
N SER A 102 -29.53 23.13 13.97
CA SER A 102 -30.24 23.09 12.69
C SER A 102 -29.65 24.01 11.60
N SER A 103 -28.58 24.75 11.89
CA SER A 103 -27.93 25.66 10.93
C SER A 103 -26.80 25.01 10.11
N LYS A 104 -26.28 23.86 10.53
CA LYS A 104 -25.11 23.23 9.93
C LYS A 104 -25.47 22.04 9.02
N VAL A 105 -25.32 22.24 7.71
CA VAL A 105 -25.31 21.15 6.73
C VAL A 105 -23.98 20.40 6.84
N TYR A 106 -23.97 19.29 7.59
CA TYR A 106 -22.86 18.34 7.56
C TYR A 106 -22.81 17.63 6.20
N LYS A 107 -21.82 17.99 5.38
CA LYS A 107 -21.27 17.10 4.35
C LYS A 107 -20.28 16.15 5.01
N ILE A 108 -20.24 14.89 4.58
CA ILE A 108 -19.03 14.09 4.32
C ILE A 108 -19.43 12.71 3.75
N LEU A 109 -18.52 12.06 3.01
CA LEU A 109 -18.63 10.76 2.33
C LEU A 109 -19.74 10.59 1.25
N GLN A 110 -19.31 10.55 -0.01
CA GLN A 110 -19.81 9.56 -0.96
C GLN A 110 -18.63 8.89 -1.66
N SER A 111 -18.47 7.59 -1.41
CA SER A 111 -17.63 6.68 -2.19
C SER A 111 -18.34 5.34 -2.31
N VAL A 112 -19.17 5.18 -3.34
CA VAL A 112 -19.59 3.91 -3.94
C VAL A 112 -19.83 4.20 -5.43
N GLU A 113 -19.34 3.33 -6.31
CA GLU A 113 -19.51 3.45 -7.75
C GLU A 113 -20.90 2.97 -8.18
N LEU A 114 -21.48 3.63 -9.19
CA LEU A 114 -22.58 3.11 -9.99
C LEU A 114 -22.19 3.29 -11.46
N THR A 115 -22.36 2.22 -12.24
CA THR A 115 -21.79 2.05 -13.58
C THR A 115 -22.55 2.79 -14.68
N ASP A 116 -21.89 2.96 -15.82
CA ASP A 116 -22.29 3.79 -16.95
C ASP A 116 -23.66 3.46 -17.57
N THR A 117 -24.34 4.47 -18.14
CA THR A 117 -24.35 4.70 -19.61
C THR A 117 -25.25 5.88 -20.08
N ILE A 118 -25.01 6.34 -21.31
CA ILE A 118 -25.86 7.19 -22.18
C ILE A 118 -25.93 8.73 -21.93
N ALA A 119 -24.96 9.42 -22.54
CA ALA A 119 -25.10 10.53 -23.51
C ALA A 119 -25.79 11.89 -23.19
N SER A 120 -24.92 12.93 -23.17
CA SER A 120 -24.95 14.10 -24.10
C SER A 120 -25.75 15.41 -23.82
N GLN A 121 -25.15 16.50 -24.36
CA GLN A 121 -25.67 17.85 -24.69
C GLN A 121 -25.69 19.00 -23.63
N ASN A 122 -24.88 20.03 -23.97
CA ASN A 122 -25.10 21.49 -23.93
C ASN A 122 -25.28 22.23 -22.56
N GLU A 123 -24.38 23.17 -22.20
CA GLU A 123 -24.50 24.66 -22.30
C GLU A 123 -25.29 25.32 -21.12
N THR A 124 -25.02 26.52 -20.56
CA THR A 124 -24.02 27.61 -20.76
C THR A 124 -24.05 28.59 -19.54
N THR A 125 -22.95 29.29 -19.23
CA THR A 125 -22.88 30.64 -18.54
C THR A 125 -23.46 30.83 -17.10
N ALA A 126 -23.11 31.83 -16.27
CA ALA A 126 -21.93 32.71 -16.13
C ALA A 126 -21.90 33.42 -14.73
N ALA A 127 -20.80 34.17 -14.48
CA ALA A 127 -20.33 34.95 -13.31
C ALA A 127 -21.31 35.74 -12.40
N LEU A 128 -20.85 36.07 -11.16
CA LEU A 128 -20.65 37.45 -10.65
C LEU A 128 -19.98 37.52 -9.23
N THR A 129 -19.58 38.72 -8.77
CA THR A 129 -18.72 39.00 -7.60
C THR A 129 -19.18 40.19 -6.72
N ASP A 130 -18.69 40.23 -5.46
CA ASP A 130 -18.54 41.36 -4.51
C ASP A 130 -19.73 42.27 -4.11
N CYS A 131 -19.93 42.50 -2.79
CA CYS A 131 -19.68 43.83 -2.15
C CYS A 131 -19.81 43.89 -0.60
N LYS A 132 -19.60 45.10 -0.02
CA LYS A 132 -19.11 45.41 1.36
C LYS A 132 -20.17 45.80 2.43
N LEU A 133 -19.69 45.96 3.68
CA LEU A 133 -20.35 46.41 4.93
C LEU A 133 -20.76 47.90 4.99
N PHE A 134 -21.75 48.29 5.84
CA PHE A 134 -21.52 49.06 7.11
C PHE A 134 -22.77 49.48 7.95
N ASN A 135 -22.61 49.44 9.29
CA ASN A 135 -23.14 50.28 10.42
C ASN A 135 -24.60 50.83 10.51
N LEU A 136 -25.26 50.62 11.69
CA LEU A 136 -25.44 51.66 12.76
C LEU A 136 -26.21 51.14 14.03
N SER A 137 -26.23 51.93 15.12
CA SER A 137 -26.91 51.73 16.44
C SER A 137 -26.86 53.04 17.26
N PRO A 138 -27.45 53.18 18.48
CA PRO A 138 -28.82 52.92 18.98
C PRO A 138 -29.45 54.25 19.56
N PRO A 139 -30.54 54.23 20.39
CA PRO A 139 -30.32 54.31 21.85
C PRO A 139 -31.39 53.67 22.79
N HIS A 140 -31.05 53.69 24.09
CA HIS A 140 -31.72 53.31 25.36
C HIS A 140 -33.06 54.02 25.71
N LYS A 141 -33.87 53.74 26.76
CA LYS A 141 -34.12 52.75 27.90
C LYS A 141 -35.47 53.20 28.56
N VAL A 142 -36.20 52.67 29.58
CA VAL A 142 -36.30 51.58 30.62
C VAL A 142 -37.84 51.47 30.99
N PRO A 143 -38.44 50.91 32.09
CA PRO A 143 -37.97 50.16 33.28
C PRO A 143 -38.70 48.81 33.59
N ARG A 144 -39.73 48.78 34.47
CA ARG A 144 -40.29 47.57 35.15
C ARG A 144 -41.70 47.77 35.75
N THR A 145 -42.47 46.68 35.83
CA THR A 145 -43.62 46.43 36.74
C THR A 145 -43.89 44.91 36.83
N GLU A 146 -44.48 44.42 37.93
CA GLU A 146 -44.51 43.00 38.30
C GLU A 146 -45.82 42.54 39.03
N ILE A 147 -45.97 41.20 39.25
CA ILE A 147 -46.90 40.46 40.18
C ILE A 147 -48.32 40.05 39.67
N LEU A 148 -48.59 38.73 39.56
CA LEU A 148 -49.64 37.98 40.30
C LEU A 148 -49.78 36.48 39.89
N HIS A 149 -50.10 35.62 40.85
CA HIS A 149 -50.58 34.22 40.67
C HIS A 149 -52.07 34.11 41.05
N PRO A 150 -52.78 33.09 40.56
CA PRO A 150 -53.45 32.17 41.50
C PRO A 150 -53.26 30.68 41.17
N VAL A 151 -53.95 29.81 41.91
CA VAL A 151 -53.74 28.34 42.04
C VAL A 151 -55.10 27.63 42.12
N LYS A 152 -55.13 26.31 41.79
CA LYS A 152 -56.27 25.34 41.91
C LYS A 152 -57.44 25.51 40.92
N SER A 153 -58.25 24.50 40.57
CA SER A 153 -58.13 23.01 40.44
C SER A 153 -59.48 22.44 39.87
N GLU A 154 -59.97 21.18 39.93
CA GLU A 154 -59.66 19.89 40.59
C GLU A 154 -60.49 18.71 39.95
N ILE A 155 -60.06 17.43 40.10
CA ILE A 155 -60.83 16.13 40.00
C ILE A 155 -61.48 15.66 38.66
N ILE A 156 -61.24 14.39 38.25
CA ILE A 156 -62.21 13.24 38.17
C ILE A 156 -61.60 12.00 37.48
N HIS A 157 -61.80 10.84 38.14
CA HIS A 157 -61.46 9.45 37.77
C HIS A 157 -62.19 8.92 36.48
N GLN A 158 -61.96 7.73 35.90
CA GLN A 158 -61.60 6.43 36.49
C GLN A 158 -61.08 5.38 35.46
N SER A 159 -60.58 4.25 35.98
CA SER A 159 -60.08 3.02 35.31
C SER A 159 -61.12 2.29 34.42
N SER A 160 -60.84 1.28 33.57
CA SER A 160 -59.88 0.13 33.59
C SER A 160 -59.95 -0.64 32.22
N PRO A 161 -59.37 -1.86 32.01
CA PRO A 161 -58.03 -2.40 32.24
C PRO A 161 -57.45 -3.05 30.94
N ARG A 162 -56.49 -4.00 31.08
CA ARG A 162 -55.84 -4.89 30.08
C ARG A 162 -54.68 -4.28 29.29
N ASP A 163 -53.57 -4.98 29.04
CA ASP A 163 -53.02 -6.21 29.69
C ASP A 163 -51.49 -6.06 29.80
N ARG A 164 -50.82 -6.91 30.58
CA ARG A 164 -49.34 -6.86 30.75
C ARG A 164 -48.64 -7.80 29.77
N ASP A 165 -47.48 -7.37 29.28
CA ASP A 165 -46.58 -8.15 28.42
C ASP A 165 -45.15 -8.17 29.02
N GLU A 166 -44.33 -9.15 28.68
CA GLU A 166 -43.29 -9.71 29.57
C GLU A 166 -42.02 -8.84 29.78
N PHE A 167 -41.94 -7.66 29.17
CA PHE A 167 -40.75 -6.79 29.22
C PHE A 167 -40.52 -6.04 30.54
N SER A 168 -41.39 -6.17 31.56
CA SER A 168 -41.23 -5.45 32.84
C SER A 168 -40.19 -6.03 33.78
N VAL A 169 -39.84 -7.32 33.65
CA VAL A 169 -39.04 -8.06 34.66
C VAL A 169 -37.59 -7.56 34.78
N PHE A 170 -36.98 -7.12 33.68
CA PHE A 170 -35.58 -6.67 33.69
C PHE A 170 -35.38 -5.31 34.40
N GLY A 171 -36.43 -4.49 34.48
CA GLY A 171 -36.38 -3.19 35.17
C GLY A 171 -36.38 -3.32 36.70
N GLU A 172 -37.10 -4.29 37.26
CA GLU A 172 -37.20 -4.48 38.71
C GLU A 172 -35.91 -5.04 39.34
N TYR A 173 -35.08 -5.78 38.59
CA TYR A 173 -33.79 -6.27 39.07
C TYR A 173 -32.83 -5.10 39.38
N ILE A 174 -32.58 -4.24 38.37
CA ILE A 174 -31.72 -3.05 38.51
C ILE A 174 -32.31 -2.06 39.53
N ALA A 175 -33.63 -1.91 39.58
CA ALA A 175 -34.29 -1.02 40.53
C ALA A 175 -34.26 -1.52 41.99
N ASN A 176 -33.96 -2.80 42.24
CA ASN A 176 -33.78 -3.34 43.59
C ASN A 176 -32.30 -3.31 44.03
N GLU A 177 -31.36 -3.58 43.11
CA GLU A 177 -29.92 -3.49 43.37
C GLU A 177 -29.49 -2.04 43.69
N LEU A 178 -30.13 -1.05 43.06
CA LEU A 178 -29.96 0.38 43.41
C LEU A 178 -30.67 0.81 44.70
N ARG A 179 -31.53 -0.01 45.30
CA ARG A 179 -32.19 0.27 46.60
C ARG A 179 -31.43 -0.34 47.77
N SER A 180 -30.87 -1.56 47.63
CA SER A 180 -30.03 -2.16 48.67
C SER A 180 -28.81 -1.30 48.99
N LEU A 181 -28.25 -0.59 48.00
CA LEU A 181 -27.15 0.36 48.18
C LEU A 181 -27.51 1.71 48.84
N LYS A 182 -28.79 1.96 49.19
CA LYS A 182 -29.22 3.21 49.86
C LYS A 182 -29.78 3.06 51.27
N VAL A 183 -29.96 1.84 51.78
CA VAL A 183 -30.50 1.60 53.15
C VAL A 183 -29.40 1.04 54.05
N GLY A 184 -28.42 1.89 54.39
CA GLY A 184 -27.25 1.49 55.19
C GLY A 184 -26.56 2.60 56.00
N LEU A 185 -27.17 3.80 56.12
CA LEU A 185 -26.58 4.95 56.81
C LEU A 185 -27.63 5.75 57.61
N SER A 186 -28.14 5.19 58.72
CA SER A 186 -28.97 5.95 59.68
C SER A 186 -29.12 5.34 61.09
N SER A 187 -28.03 4.92 61.75
CA SER A 187 -27.98 4.81 63.22
C SER A 187 -26.54 4.68 63.73
N GLY A 188 -26.26 5.21 64.92
CA GLY A 188 -24.95 5.12 65.58
C GLY A 188 -24.05 6.34 65.36
N VAL A 189 -24.03 7.26 66.32
CA VAL A 189 -23.00 8.31 66.44
C VAL A 189 -22.11 7.93 67.62
N GLU A 190 -20.80 7.83 67.41
CA GLU A 190 -19.81 8.56 68.23
C GLU A 190 -18.40 8.49 67.61
N ASN A 191 -17.76 9.67 67.61
CA ASN A 191 -16.34 10.00 67.43
C ASN A 191 -15.35 8.88 67.00
N ASP A 192 -14.85 8.98 65.76
CA ASP A 192 -13.42 9.28 65.61
C ASP A 192 -13.10 10.02 64.30
N THR A 193 -12.01 10.79 64.26
CA THR A 193 -11.79 11.84 63.23
C THR A 193 -11.10 11.33 61.97
N ILE A 194 -11.85 10.72 61.05
CA ILE A 194 -11.35 10.44 59.69
C ILE A 194 -11.34 11.72 58.85
N VAL A 195 -10.15 12.27 58.63
CA VAL A 195 -9.94 13.44 57.76
C VAL A 195 -10.37 13.13 56.32
N LEU A 196 -11.42 13.80 55.85
CA LEU A 196 -11.78 13.85 54.44
C LEU A 196 -10.70 14.59 53.63
N LYS A 197 -9.63 13.86 53.28
CA LYS A 197 -8.71 14.32 52.23
C LYS A 197 -9.49 14.41 50.93
N SER A 198 -9.64 15.63 50.42
CA SER A 198 -10.07 15.87 49.05
C SER A 198 -9.19 15.08 48.08
N LYS A 199 -9.71 14.75 46.89
CA LYS A 199 -8.88 14.27 45.76
C LYS A 199 -8.01 15.43 45.27
N GLN A 200 -6.98 15.73 46.05
CA GLN A 200 -5.91 16.65 45.68
C GLN A 200 -5.26 16.09 44.41
N CYS A 201 -5.40 16.82 43.30
CA CYS A 201 -4.70 16.47 42.08
C CYS A 201 -3.21 16.43 42.41
N LYS A 202 -2.56 15.27 42.23
CA LYS A 202 -1.11 15.15 42.48
C LYS A 202 -0.40 16.05 41.46
N LYS A 203 0.06 17.20 41.91
CA LYS A 203 0.99 18.02 41.14
C LYS A 203 2.26 17.21 40.95
N PHE A 204 2.69 17.07 39.70
CA PHE A 204 3.98 16.47 39.39
C PHE A 204 5.09 17.45 39.77
N GLU A 205 6.10 16.95 40.48
CA GLU A 205 7.28 17.71 40.89
C GLU A 205 8.50 17.24 40.08
N PRO A 206 9.49 18.10 39.81
CA PRO A 206 10.50 17.88 38.77
C PRO A 206 11.63 16.92 39.20
N TYR A 207 11.29 15.70 39.60
CA TYR A 207 12.21 14.61 39.85
C TYR A 207 11.60 13.25 39.50
N TRP A 208 12.43 12.32 38.99
CA TRP A 208 12.00 11.05 38.41
C TRP A 208 11.09 10.22 39.32
N ALA A 209 11.45 10.03 40.60
CA ALA A 209 10.65 9.27 41.56
C ALA A 209 9.24 9.87 41.87
N ASN A 210 8.90 11.03 41.32
CA ASN A 210 7.53 11.57 41.28
C ASN A 210 6.91 11.41 39.88
N LEU A 211 7.65 11.78 38.83
CA LEU A 211 7.23 11.69 37.43
C LEU A 211 6.87 10.26 37.01
N ASP A 212 7.70 9.28 37.39
CA ASP A 212 7.50 7.85 37.11
C ASP A 212 6.34 7.24 37.92
N THR A 213 5.66 8.02 38.77
CA THR A 213 4.38 7.61 39.40
C THR A 213 3.15 7.94 38.55
N ARG A 214 3.37 8.50 37.35
CA ARG A 214 2.32 8.74 36.35
C ARG A 214 1.74 7.42 35.83
N ILE A 215 0.42 7.39 35.69
CA ILE A 215 -0.28 6.23 35.11
C ILE A 215 -0.27 6.39 33.59
N LEU A 216 0.19 5.38 32.88
CA LEU A 216 0.17 5.33 31.42
C LEU A 216 -1.27 5.53 30.88
N PRO A 217 -1.51 6.51 29.99
CA PRO A 217 -2.77 6.66 29.28
C PRO A 217 -3.19 5.38 28.55
N GLN A 218 -4.36 4.83 28.91
CA GLN A 218 -4.89 3.54 28.43
C GLN A 218 -4.82 3.36 26.90
N TRP A 219 -5.09 4.44 26.14
CA TRP A 219 -5.07 4.40 24.67
C TRP A 219 -3.73 3.91 24.11
N TYR A 220 -2.60 4.15 24.80
CA TYR A 220 -1.28 3.76 24.30
C TYR A 220 -1.03 2.26 24.45
N ASP A 221 -1.48 1.62 25.53
CA ASP A 221 -1.41 0.16 25.58
C ASP A 221 -2.38 -0.49 24.58
N GLU A 222 -3.57 0.09 24.37
CA GLU A 222 -4.52 -0.39 23.37
C GLU A 222 -4.06 -0.16 21.92
N ALA A 223 -3.16 0.80 21.69
CA ALA A 223 -2.73 1.23 20.37
C ALA A 223 -1.93 0.16 19.60
N LYS A 224 -1.02 -0.55 20.29
CA LYS A 224 -0.16 -1.66 19.82
C LYS A 224 0.75 -1.42 18.61
N ILE A 225 0.29 -0.76 17.54
CA ILE A 225 1.05 -0.49 16.31
C ILE A 225 0.85 0.97 15.88
N GLY A 226 1.96 1.66 15.63
CA GLY A 226 2.02 2.99 15.05
C GLY A 226 2.99 3.08 13.86
N ILE A 227 2.98 4.23 13.18
CA ILE A 227 3.92 4.56 12.09
C ILE A 227 4.88 5.65 12.56
N PHE A 228 6.18 5.47 12.30
CA PHE A 228 7.17 6.56 12.35
C PHE A 228 7.33 7.12 10.93
N VAL A 229 7.44 8.45 10.82
CA VAL A 229 7.79 9.13 9.57
C VAL A 229 9.07 9.95 9.79
N HIS A 230 10.21 9.36 9.43
CA HIS A 230 11.49 10.06 9.37
C HIS A 230 11.63 10.82 8.05
N TRP A 231 11.47 12.14 8.12
CA TRP A 231 11.53 13.02 6.97
C TRP A 231 12.27 14.33 7.28
N GLY A 232 12.92 14.91 6.26
CA GLY A 232 13.81 16.07 6.41
C GLY A 232 14.76 16.22 5.23
N ILE A 233 15.67 17.21 5.31
CA ILE A 233 16.59 17.59 4.22
C ILE A 233 17.48 16.44 3.75
N TYR A 234 17.87 15.52 4.65
CA TYR A 234 18.68 14.34 4.32
C TYR A 234 18.05 13.41 3.25
N SER A 235 16.73 13.50 3.01
CA SER A 235 16.04 12.82 1.91
C SER A 235 16.43 13.34 0.51
N VAL A 236 17.11 14.49 0.42
CA VAL A 236 17.62 15.11 -0.81
C VAL A 236 18.87 14.40 -1.35
N PRO A 237 20.00 14.28 -0.60
CA PRO A 237 21.10 13.42 -1.00
C PRO A 237 20.71 11.94 -0.96
N GLY A 238 19.84 11.54 -0.02
CA GLY A 238 19.22 10.22 0.00
C GLY A 238 20.19 9.07 0.30
N PHE A 239 21.01 9.24 1.34
CA PHE A 239 21.98 8.25 1.84
C PHE A 239 21.56 7.65 3.19
N SER A 240 21.24 8.51 4.15
CA SER A 240 20.65 8.21 5.46
C SER A 240 20.31 9.53 6.16
N GLU A 241 19.56 9.48 7.26
CA GLU A 241 19.36 10.62 8.17
C GLU A 241 20.68 11.17 8.75
N TRP A 242 21.68 10.31 8.96
CA TRP A 242 23.02 10.70 9.45
C TRP A 242 23.93 11.37 8.41
N PHE A 243 23.44 11.63 7.18
CA PHE A 243 24.26 12.16 6.09
C PHE A 243 25.12 13.39 6.46
N TRP A 244 24.57 14.36 7.20
CA TRP A 244 25.33 15.55 7.62
C TRP A 244 26.56 15.16 8.47
N ASN A 245 26.33 14.33 9.49
CA ASN A 245 27.36 13.88 10.41
C ASN A 245 28.44 13.07 9.69
N ASN A 246 28.03 12.12 8.85
CA ASN A 246 28.96 11.28 8.11
C ASN A 246 29.75 12.06 7.04
N TRP A 247 29.18 13.13 6.48
CA TRP A 247 29.91 14.04 5.59
C TRP A 247 31.01 14.79 6.34
N GLU A 248 30.71 15.37 7.50
CA GLU A 248 31.65 16.13 8.35
C GLU A 248 32.75 15.24 8.97
N GLU A 249 32.40 14.00 9.37
CA GLU A 249 33.35 12.95 9.76
C GLU A 249 34.11 12.33 8.57
N LYS A 250 33.93 12.88 7.36
CA LYS A 250 34.68 12.58 6.14
C LYS A 250 34.55 11.14 5.65
N GLU A 251 33.36 10.56 5.79
CA GLU A 251 33.06 9.24 5.21
C GLU A 251 33.37 9.22 3.70
N MET A 252 34.23 8.30 3.29
CA MET A 252 34.86 8.34 1.96
C MET A 252 33.84 8.28 0.80
N VAL A 253 32.74 7.56 0.97
CA VAL A 253 31.69 7.43 -0.06
C VAL A 253 30.97 8.76 -0.25
N ILE A 254 30.53 9.40 0.83
CA ILE A 254 29.87 10.71 0.80
C ILE A 254 30.83 11.80 0.30
N GLN A 255 32.08 11.81 0.75
CA GLN A 255 33.10 12.76 0.27
C GLN A 255 33.37 12.61 -1.24
N LYS A 256 33.38 11.37 -1.77
CA LYS A 256 33.47 11.12 -3.22
C LYS A 256 32.20 11.57 -3.97
N PHE A 257 31.02 11.27 -3.43
CA PHE A 257 29.73 11.69 -4.00
C PHE A 257 29.63 13.22 -4.13
N MET A 258 29.92 13.94 -3.04
CA MET A 258 29.89 15.40 -3.02
C MET A 258 30.92 16.01 -3.97
N LYS A 259 32.15 15.50 -3.99
CA LYS A 259 33.19 15.94 -4.93
C LYS A 259 32.82 15.70 -6.41
N ASN A 260 32.11 14.62 -6.72
CA ASN A 260 31.79 14.24 -8.09
C ASN A 260 30.59 15.00 -8.66
N TYR A 261 29.58 15.32 -7.84
CA TYR A 261 28.27 15.77 -8.33
C TYR A 261 27.83 17.16 -7.84
N PHE A 262 28.62 17.83 -7.00
CA PHE A 262 28.30 19.15 -6.44
C PHE A 262 29.48 20.11 -6.59
N ALA A 263 29.19 21.42 -6.60
CA ALA A 263 30.20 22.45 -6.83
C ALA A 263 31.16 22.59 -5.64
N PRO A 264 32.43 22.99 -5.86
CA PRO A 264 33.32 23.36 -4.77
C PRO A 264 32.70 24.47 -3.90
N GLY A 265 32.62 24.23 -2.59
CA GLY A 265 31.99 25.15 -1.63
C GLY A 265 30.50 24.90 -1.37
N PHE A 266 29.87 23.91 -2.03
CA PHE A 266 28.51 23.48 -1.69
C PHE A 266 28.43 22.96 -0.25
N THR A 267 27.40 23.36 0.49
CA THR A 267 27.17 23.06 1.91
C THR A 267 25.89 22.24 2.12
N TYR A 268 25.61 21.77 3.34
CA TYR A 268 24.34 21.09 3.60
C TYR A 268 23.14 22.04 3.54
N GLN A 269 23.35 23.32 3.81
CA GLN A 269 22.33 24.36 3.71
C GLN A 269 21.81 24.51 2.28
N ASP A 270 22.65 24.24 1.27
CA ASP A 270 22.27 24.28 -0.15
C ASP A 270 21.34 23.13 -0.58
N PHE A 271 21.19 22.08 0.23
CA PHE A 271 20.14 21.06 0.02
C PHE A 271 18.75 21.53 0.50
N ALA A 272 18.64 22.51 1.40
CA ALA A 272 17.35 22.93 1.95
C ALA A 272 16.37 23.47 0.88
N PRO A 273 16.80 24.27 -0.14
CA PRO A 273 15.94 24.66 -1.25
C PRO A 273 15.56 23.52 -2.22
N MET A 274 16.25 22.36 -2.14
CA MET A 274 15.96 21.16 -2.95
C MET A 274 14.95 20.23 -2.28
N PHE A 275 14.72 20.35 -0.97
CA PHE A 275 13.63 19.68 -0.28
C PHE A 275 12.29 20.31 -0.70
N LYS A 276 11.60 19.70 -1.69
CA LYS A 276 10.46 20.31 -2.39
C LYS A 276 9.09 20.00 -1.84
N ALA A 277 8.85 18.80 -1.32
CA ALA A 277 7.51 18.29 -0.98
C ALA A 277 6.44 18.43 -2.10
N GLU A 278 6.85 18.51 -3.37
CA GLU A 278 5.99 18.86 -4.52
C GLU A 278 4.83 17.88 -4.81
N PHE A 279 4.82 16.70 -4.17
CA PHE A 279 3.73 15.72 -4.18
C PHE A 279 3.33 15.25 -2.76
N PHE A 280 3.59 16.05 -1.73
CA PHE A 280 3.13 15.77 -0.36
C PHE A 280 1.60 15.94 -0.28
N ASP A 281 0.90 14.82 -0.06
CA ASP A 281 -0.52 14.80 0.27
C ASP A 281 -0.71 14.19 1.68
N PRO A 282 -0.99 15.02 2.71
CA PRO A 282 -1.17 14.54 4.07
C PRO A 282 -2.41 13.65 4.21
N ASN A 283 -3.42 13.82 3.36
CA ASN A 283 -4.63 13.00 3.36
C ASN A 283 -4.34 11.63 2.75
N GLN A 284 -3.56 11.56 1.66
CA GLN A 284 -3.10 10.29 1.11
C GLN A 284 -2.31 9.48 2.14
N TRP A 285 -1.37 10.13 2.85
CA TRP A 285 -0.59 9.49 3.92
C TRP A 285 -1.51 9.01 5.06
N ALA A 286 -2.41 9.87 5.56
CA ALA A 286 -3.35 9.52 6.63
C ALA A 286 -4.27 8.35 6.26
N HIS A 287 -4.81 8.32 5.03
CA HIS A 287 -5.63 7.20 4.54
C HIS A 287 -4.82 5.92 4.34
N LEU A 288 -3.54 6.00 3.92
CA LEU A 288 -2.65 4.85 3.86
C LEU A 288 -2.41 4.26 5.25
N PHE A 289 -2.10 5.10 6.25
CA PHE A 289 -1.88 4.66 7.62
C PHE A 289 -3.15 4.09 8.26
N MET A 290 -4.32 4.70 8.01
CA MET A 290 -5.62 4.17 8.43
C MET A 290 -5.89 2.78 7.82
N LYS A 291 -5.66 2.61 6.50
CA LYS A 291 -5.80 1.31 5.82
C LYS A 291 -4.77 0.28 6.30
N ALA A 292 -3.59 0.71 6.72
CA ALA A 292 -2.57 -0.15 7.33
C ALA A 292 -2.95 -0.67 8.73
N GLY A 293 -4.11 -0.28 9.26
CA GLY A 293 -4.65 -0.78 10.51
C GLY A 293 -4.04 -0.18 11.77
N VAL A 294 -3.08 0.74 11.67
CA VAL A 294 -2.38 1.33 12.84
C VAL A 294 -3.31 2.20 13.71
N ARG A 295 -2.80 2.67 14.85
CA ARG A 295 -3.54 3.53 15.80
C ARG A 295 -2.89 4.89 16.07
N TYR A 296 -1.60 5.03 15.76
CA TYR A 296 -0.86 6.29 15.94
C TYR A 296 0.19 6.54 14.85
N VAL A 297 0.58 7.80 14.69
CA VAL A 297 1.59 8.26 13.73
C VAL A 297 2.51 9.27 14.43
N VAL A 298 3.82 9.08 14.32
CA VAL A 298 4.87 9.91 14.90
C VAL A 298 5.69 10.54 13.78
N LEU A 299 5.67 11.87 13.66
CA LEU A 299 6.42 12.62 12.64
C LEU A 299 7.69 13.24 13.24
N THR A 300 8.83 13.12 12.56
CA THR A 300 10.06 13.87 12.86
C THR A 300 9.81 15.39 12.71
N SER A 301 9.54 16.09 13.82
CA SER A 301 9.34 17.54 13.82
C SER A 301 10.65 18.32 13.65
N LYS A 302 11.75 17.76 14.13
CA LYS A 302 13.13 18.25 13.99
C LYS A 302 14.11 17.10 14.22
N HIS A 303 15.09 16.96 13.33
CA HIS A 303 16.17 15.98 13.41
C HIS A 303 17.47 16.60 13.96
N HIS A 304 18.56 15.84 14.12
CA HIS A 304 19.84 16.33 14.66
C HIS A 304 20.51 17.43 13.80
N ASP A 305 20.12 17.57 12.53
CA ASP A 305 20.47 18.71 11.66
C ASP A 305 19.69 20.00 11.97
N GLY A 306 18.78 19.96 12.95
CA GLY A 306 18.05 21.12 13.47
C GLY A 306 16.99 21.72 12.55
N PHE A 307 16.71 21.13 11.38
CA PHE A 307 15.68 21.65 10.47
C PHE A 307 14.29 21.32 10.98
N CYS A 308 13.49 22.35 11.25
CA CYS A 308 12.13 22.18 11.77
C CYS A 308 11.12 22.00 10.63
N LEU A 309 10.27 20.96 10.69
CA LEU A 309 9.16 20.74 9.74
C LEU A 309 7.90 21.60 10.05
N PHE A 310 8.10 22.69 10.79
CA PHE A 310 7.07 23.58 11.33
C PHE A 310 7.69 24.98 11.59
N PRO A 311 6.90 26.06 11.68
CA PRO A 311 7.39 27.44 11.85
C PRO A 311 7.86 27.73 13.29
N SER A 312 8.95 27.08 13.70
CA SER A 312 9.64 27.40 14.96
C SER A 312 10.33 28.76 14.86
N GLN A 313 9.93 29.70 15.71
CA GLN A 313 10.63 30.99 15.87
C GLN A 313 12.05 30.83 16.45
N ARG A 314 12.43 29.64 16.93
CA ARG A 314 13.78 29.32 17.43
C ARG A 314 14.63 28.56 16.40
N SER A 315 14.12 28.33 15.19
CA SER A 315 14.88 27.76 14.08
C SER A 315 15.78 28.76 13.36
N PHE A 316 15.55 30.08 13.51
CA PHE A 316 16.28 31.14 12.78
C PHE A 316 16.21 30.95 11.25
N SER A 317 14.99 30.87 10.71
CA SER A 317 14.68 30.57 9.30
C SER A 317 15.08 29.17 8.79
N TRP A 318 15.69 28.33 9.62
CA TRP A 318 16.03 26.94 9.29
C TRP A 318 14.83 25.99 9.49
N ASN A 319 13.75 26.24 8.74
CA ASN A 319 12.50 25.47 8.81
C ASN A 319 11.79 25.36 7.44
N SER A 320 10.86 24.41 7.33
CA SER A 320 10.12 24.09 6.10
C SER A 320 9.15 25.17 5.61
N CYS A 321 8.79 26.14 6.46
CA CYS A 321 7.95 27.28 6.07
C CYS A 321 8.79 28.40 5.43
N GLU A 322 10.02 28.61 5.91
CA GLU A 322 10.91 29.67 5.45
C GLU A 322 11.88 29.22 4.34
N VAL A 323 12.25 27.94 4.29
CA VAL A 323 13.13 27.34 3.25
C VAL A 323 12.56 26.01 2.77
N GLY A 324 12.84 25.61 1.54
CA GLY A 324 12.31 24.37 0.95
C GLY A 324 10.83 24.51 0.54
N PRO A 325 9.89 23.71 1.08
CA PRO A 325 8.55 23.54 0.53
C PRO A 325 7.57 24.69 0.85
N LYS A 326 7.93 25.62 1.74
CA LYS A 326 7.08 26.73 2.23
C LYS A 326 5.80 26.25 2.93
N LEU A 327 5.90 25.18 3.71
CA LEU A 327 4.77 24.47 4.31
C LEU A 327 5.01 24.07 5.78
N ASP A 328 3.97 24.19 6.61
CA ASP A 328 3.91 23.61 7.96
C ASP A 328 3.46 22.13 7.86
N VAL A 329 4.43 21.25 7.65
CA VAL A 329 4.19 19.81 7.47
C VAL A 329 3.61 19.18 8.74
N VAL A 330 3.99 19.68 9.92
CA VAL A 330 3.45 19.20 11.20
C VAL A 330 1.96 19.54 11.31
N SER A 331 1.54 20.77 10.97
CA SER A 331 0.11 21.14 10.92
C SER A 331 -0.67 20.23 9.97
N GLU A 332 -0.24 20.17 8.71
CA GLU A 332 -0.94 19.46 7.64
C GLU A 332 -1.12 17.96 7.94
N LEU A 333 -0.04 17.27 8.31
CA LEU A 333 -0.13 15.85 8.64
C LEU A 333 -0.91 15.62 9.93
N SER A 334 -0.74 16.48 10.95
CA SER A 334 -1.49 16.35 12.20
C SER A 334 -2.99 16.47 11.99
N ASN A 335 -3.42 17.41 11.15
CA ASN A 335 -4.83 17.61 10.82
C ASN A 335 -5.41 16.40 10.05
N ALA A 336 -4.70 15.89 9.04
CA ALA A 336 -5.16 14.73 8.28
C ALA A 336 -5.21 13.44 9.12
N VAL A 337 -4.16 13.17 9.92
CA VAL A 337 -4.09 12.00 10.83
C VAL A 337 -5.22 12.03 11.86
N LYS A 338 -5.53 13.20 12.44
CA LYS A 338 -6.68 13.36 13.36
C LYS A 338 -8.04 13.19 12.68
N GLN A 339 -8.19 13.64 11.43
CA GLN A 339 -9.44 13.48 10.66
C GLN A 339 -9.80 12.02 10.39
N VAL A 340 -8.80 11.15 10.18
CA VAL A 340 -9.01 9.68 10.05
C VAL A 340 -9.04 8.95 11.41
N GLY A 341 -9.14 9.67 12.53
CA GLY A 341 -9.28 9.11 13.87
C GLY A 341 -8.01 8.55 14.51
N LEU A 342 -6.85 8.71 13.87
CA LEU A 342 -5.56 8.25 14.40
C LEU A 342 -4.97 9.25 15.42
N LYS A 343 -4.17 8.73 16.37
CA LYS A 343 -3.42 9.56 17.32
C LYS A 343 -2.19 10.14 16.64
N PHE A 344 -2.01 11.46 16.69
CA PHE A 344 -0.82 12.12 16.17
C PHE A 344 0.21 12.37 17.29
N GLY A 345 1.48 12.08 17.04
CA GLY A 345 2.63 12.40 17.88
C GLY A 345 3.77 13.00 17.07
N VAL A 346 4.79 13.49 17.78
CA VAL A 346 6.01 14.04 17.17
C VAL A 346 7.26 13.46 17.79
N TYR A 347 8.25 13.19 16.95
CA TYR A 347 9.65 13.04 17.35
C TYR A 347 10.32 14.41 17.38
N HIS A 348 11.21 14.64 18.33
CA HIS A 348 12.01 15.85 18.41
C HIS A 348 13.41 15.57 18.97
N SER A 349 14.43 15.84 18.17
CA SER A 349 15.81 15.77 18.66
C SER A 349 16.08 16.82 19.74
N LEU A 350 16.63 16.37 20.88
CA LEU A 350 17.04 17.25 21.97
C LEU A 350 18.18 18.19 21.55
N PHE A 351 19.05 17.77 20.63
CA PHE A 351 20.27 18.51 20.25
C PHE A 351 20.38 18.80 18.76
N GLU A 352 21.33 19.66 18.40
CA GLU A 352 21.56 20.07 17.01
C GLU A 352 23.06 20.12 16.72
N TRP A 353 23.55 19.28 15.80
CA TRP A 353 24.98 19.06 15.55
C TRP A 353 25.79 20.35 15.35
N PHE A 354 25.21 21.35 14.67
CA PHE A 354 25.90 22.59 14.32
C PHE A 354 25.38 23.86 15.01
N ASN A 355 24.39 23.78 15.90
CA ASN A 355 23.83 24.96 16.55
C ASN A 355 24.87 25.68 17.43
N PRO A 356 25.11 27.00 17.26
CA PRO A 356 26.13 27.72 18.02
C PRO A 356 25.91 27.70 19.54
N MET A 357 24.65 27.75 20.00
CA MET A 357 24.32 27.72 21.43
C MET A 357 24.63 26.34 22.01
N TYR A 358 24.31 25.26 21.28
CA TYR A 358 24.61 23.90 21.70
C TYR A 358 26.12 23.62 21.70
N LYS A 359 26.84 24.08 20.66
CA LYS A 359 28.30 23.98 20.57
C LYS A 359 29.00 24.72 21.73
N GLU A 360 28.52 25.89 22.14
CA GLU A 360 29.07 26.61 23.28
C GLU A 360 28.75 25.92 24.62
N ASP A 361 27.52 25.44 24.85
CA ASP A 361 27.20 24.66 26.04
C ASP A 361 28.05 23.36 26.13
N LYS A 362 28.20 22.65 25.02
CA LYS A 362 29.07 21.44 24.90
C LYS A 362 30.53 21.77 25.21
N LYS A 363 31.06 22.87 24.68
CA LYS A 363 32.40 23.41 25.00
C LYS A 363 32.56 23.78 26.48
N ASN A 364 31.50 24.23 27.15
CA ASN A 364 31.45 24.47 28.59
C ASN A 364 31.12 23.20 29.41
N ASN A 365 31.22 22.00 28.81
CA ASN A 365 30.92 20.71 29.43
C ASN A 365 29.50 20.64 30.03
N PHE A 366 28.52 21.22 29.32
CA PHE A 366 27.09 21.26 29.67
C PHE A 366 26.78 21.91 31.04
N LYS A 367 27.68 22.78 31.54
CA LYS A 367 27.50 23.54 32.78
C LYS A 367 26.64 24.79 32.62
N THR A 368 26.58 25.33 31.41
CA THR A 368 25.66 26.40 31.02
C THR A 368 24.38 25.80 30.45
N LEU A 369 23.25 26.49 30.64
CA LEU A 369 21.92 26.04 30.21
C LEU A 369 21.38 26.95 29.09
N TYR A 370 22.25 27.40 28.18
CA TYR A 370 21.90 28.44 27.22
C TYR A 370 21.00 27.91 26.10
N TYR A 371 21.42 26.85 25.41
CA TYR A 371 20.63 26.20 24.37
C TYR A 371 19.31 25.57 24.93
N PRO A 372 19.31 24.86 26.07
CA PRO A 372 18.08 24.33 26.66
C PRO A 372 17.03 25.41 26.91
N ASN A 373 17.40 26.52 27.55
CA ASN A 373 16.45 27.59 27.90
C ASN A 373 16.07 28.49 26.71
N MET A 374 16.99 28.76 25.78
CA MET A 374 16.77 29.70 24.67
C MET A 374 16.19 29.07 23.41
N LYS A 375 16.35 27.76 23.19
CA LYS A 375 15.81 27.05 22.02
C LYS A 375 14.93 25.86 22.40
N LEU A 376 15.51 24.81 22.96
CA LEU A 376 14.83 23.51 23.10
C LEU A 376 13.51 23.63 23.87
N TRP A 377 13.52 24.30 25.02
CA TRP A 377 12.32 24.47 25.84
C TRP A 377 11.21 25.28 25.16
N PRO A 378 11.45 26.52 24.66
CA PRO A 378 10.44 27.25 23.91
C PRO A 378 9.90 26.47 22.70
N GLU A 379 10.75 25.74 21.99
CA GLU A 379 10.42 24.98 20.78
C GLU A 379 9.54 23.75 21.09
N LEU A 380 9.89 22.97 22.13
CA LEU A 380 9.04 21.88 22.64
C LEU A 380 7.71 22.39 23.19
N LYS A 381 7.69 23.53 23.90
CA LYS A 381 6.44 24.13 24.38
C LYS A 381 5.56 24.63 23.24
N GLN A 382 6.15 25.20 22.18
CA GLN A 382 5.42 25.57 20.96
C GLN A 382 4.78 24.31 20.33
N LEU A 383 5.56 23.26 20.09
CA LEU A 383 5.08 21.99 19.51
C LEU A 383 3.90 21.38 20.29
N VAL A 384 3.99 21.38 21.62
CA VAL A 384 2.96 20.83 22.51
C VAL A 384 1.69 21.67 22.52
N ASN A 385 1.81 23.01 22.52
CA ASN A 385 0.65 23.91 22.60
C ASN A 385 -0.10 24.03 21.27
N ASP A 386 0.64 24.14 20.17
CA ASP A 386 0.08 24.43 18.85
C ASP A 386 -0.55 23.16 18.24
N TYR A 387 0.22 22.07 18.16
CA TYR A 387 -0.19 20.84 17.47
C TYR A 387 -0.85 19.80 18.37
N LYS A 388 -0.74 19.95 19.70
CA LYS A 388 -1.39 19.08 20.71
C LYS A 388 -1.17 17.58 20.43
N PRO A 389 0.10 17.11 20.43
CA PRO A 389 0.44 15.72 20.18
C PRO A 389 -0.04 14.83 21.34
N SER A 390 -0.44 13.60 21.01
CA SER A 390 -0.68 12.51 21.97
C SER A 390 0.59 11.74 22.32
N LEU A 391 1.69 11.94 21.60
CA LEU A 391 2.99 11.32 21.92
C LEU A 391 4.12 12.31 21.60
N LEU A 392 5.11 12.43 22.49
CA LEU A 392 6.33 13.19 22.28
C LEU A 392 7.54 12.27 22.49
N TRP A 393 8.24 11.97 21.41
CA TRP A 393 9.41 11.08 21.34
C TRP A 393 10.67 11.95 21.33
N ALA A 394 11.40 11.96 22.45
CA ALA A 394 12.70 12.64 22.56
C ALA A 394 13.83 11.74 22.06
N ASP A 395 14.92 12.32 21.57
CA ASP A 395 16.10 11.59 21.14
C ASP A 395 17.40 12.41 21.26
N GLY A 396 18.54 11.74 21.24
CA GLY A 396 19.85 12.39 21.46
C GLY A 396 20.25 12.52 22.92
N ASP A 397 19.77 11.61 23.78
CA ASP A 397 20.04 11.59 25.21
C ASP A 397 21.52 11.39 25.56
N TRP A 398 22.26 10.66 24.71
CA TRP A 398 23.60 10.12 24.99
C TRP A 398 24.69 11.16 25.30
N GLU A 399 24.56 12.39 24.80
CA GLU A 399 25.56 13.46 24.94
C GLU A 399 25.62 14.03 26.37
N ALA A 400 24.46 14.34 26.97
CA ALA A 400 24.37 15.12 28.20
C ALA A 400 23.26 14.62 29.14
N TYR A 401 23.44 14.82 30.44
CA TYR A 401 22.48 14.39 31.45
C TYR A 401 21.16 15.18 31.40
N ASP A 402 20.09 14.54 31.87
CA ASP A 402 18.74 15.10 32.06
C ASP A 402 18.71 16.46 32.77
N THR A 403 19.64 16.67 33.70
CA THR A 403 19.85 17.94 34.43
C THR A 403 20.25 19.11 33.53
N TYR A 404 20.99 18.87 32.43
CA TYR A 404 21.31 19.90 31.42
C TYR A 404 20.11 20.18 30.51
N TRP A 405 19.44 19.13 30.03
CA TRP A 405 18.20 19.26 29.24
C TRP A 405 17.04 19.87 30.02
N ARG A 406 17.13 19.84 31.36
CA ARG A 406 16.06 20.16 32.32
C ARG A 406 14.82 19.30 32.09
N SER A 407 15.02 18.02 31.79
CA SER A 407 13.91 17.15 31.34
C SER A 407 12.84 16.93 32.41
N THR A 408 13.22 16.82 33.68
CA THR A 408 12.26 16.66 34.78
C THR A 408 11.40 17.91 35.00
N ASP A 409 11.99 19.11 34.88
CA ASP A 409 11.28 20.39 34.86
C ASP A 409 10.29 20.45 33.68
N PHE A 410 10.67 19.93 32.50
CA PHE A 410 9.82 19.97 31.31
C PHE A 410 8.65 19.00 31.43
N LEU A 411 8.89 17.77 31.88
CA LEU A 411 7.86 16.76 32.08
C LEU A 411 6.91 17.14 33.23
N ALA A 412 7.41 17.78 34.30
CA ALA A 412 6.54 18.36 35.33
C ALA A 412 5.60 19.45 34.75
N TRP A 413 6.09 20.34 33.89
CA TRP A 413 5.22 21.27 33.16
C TRP A 413 4.24 20.52 32.26
N LEU A 414 4.72 19.52 31.51
CA LEU A 414 3.94 18.75 30.54
C LEU A 414 2.74 18.05 31.20
N TYR A 415 2.92 17.49 32.38
CA TYR A 415 1.90 16.72 33.09
C TYR A 415 0.98 17.57 34.01
N ASN A 416 1.38 18.79 34.35
CA ASN A 416 0.55 19.70 35.17
C ASN A 416 -0.27 20.70 34.33
N GLU A 417 0.37 21.31 33.33
CA GLU A 417 -0.09 22.57 32.72
C GLU A 417 -0.41 22.47 31.22
N SER A 418 0.18 21.51 30.50
CA SER A 418 0.02 21.43 29.04
C SER A 418 -1.43 21.08 28.62
N PRO A 419 -1.87 21.49 27.40
CA PRO A 419 -3.20 21.16 26.87
C PRO A 419 -3.39 19.67 26.51
N VAL A 420 -2.39 18.82 26.76
CA VAL A 420 -2.39 17.39 26.42
C VAL A 420 -2.01 16.49 27.59
N LYS A 421 -1.84 17.04 28.79
CA LYS A 421 -1.35 16.34 30.00
C LYS A 421 -2.09 15.05 30.35
N ASP A 422 -3.38 14.97 30.06
CA ASP A 422 -4.24 13.82 30.36
C ASP A 422 -4.16 12.71 29.28
N VAL A 423 -3.50 12.96 28.15
CA VAL A 423 -3.43 12.04 27.00
C VAL A 423 -2.01 11.77 26.47
N ILE A 424 -1.05 12.67 26.70
CA ILE A 424 0.28 12.55 26.08
C ILE A 424 1.10 11.41 26.70
N VAL A 425 1.89 10.72 25.88
CA VAL A 425 2.94 9.80 26.35
C VAL A 425 4.33 10.23 25.90
N VAL A 426 5.34 9.92 26.69
CA VAL A 426 6.76 10.13 26.37
C VAL A 426 7.57 8.83 26.51
N ASN A 427 8.61 8.74 25.70
CA ASN A 427 9.59 7.65 25.71
C ASN A 427 10.67 7.87 26.81
N ASP A 428 11.74 7.08 26.80
CA ASP A 428 12.74 7.04 27.87
C ASP A 428 14.03 7.87 27.62
N ARG A 429 14.22 8.42 26.41
CA ARG A 429 15.44 9.15 25.99
C ARG A 429 15.43 10.64 26.37
N TRP A 430 15.34 10.93 27.67
CA TRP A 430 15.30 12.29 28.24
C TRP A 430 16.65 12.81 28.79
N GLY A 431 17.72 12.03 28.70
CA GLY A 431 19.07 12.44 29.03
C GLY A 431 19.97 11.25 29.33
N LYS A 432 21.28 11.49 29.40
CA LYS A 432 22.29 10.43 29.44
C LYS A 432 22.03 9.40 30.54
N GLY A 433 21.52 8.24 30.14
CA GLY A 433 21.21 7.13 31.04
C GLY A 433 19.84 7.21 31.72
N THR A 434 18.86 7.96 31.18
CA THR A 434 17.43 7.81 31.54
C THR A 434 16.77 6.61 30.85
N SER A 435 17.33 6.19 29.71
CA SER A 435 16.86 5.07 28.89
C SER A 435 16.82 3.76 29.69
N CYS A 436 15.79 2.96 29.50
CA CYS A 436 15.38 1.80 30.30
C CYS A 436 15.04 2.08 31.79
N LYS A 437 14.82 3.33 32.22
CA LYS A 437 14.57 3.67 33.64
C LYS A 437 13.42 4.64 33.92
N HIS A 438 13.14 5.55 32.99
CA HIS A 438 12.22 6.68 33.21
C HIS A 438 11.29 6.88 32.00
N GLY A 439 10.20 7.63 32.19
CA GLY A 439 9.22 7.92 31.13
C GLY A 439 8.09 6.88 31.03
N ASP A 440 7.05 7.20 30.26
CA ASP A 440 5.82 6.39 30.23
C ASP A 440 6.02 5.02 29.55
N PHE A 441 7.01 4.92 28.64
CA PHE A 441 7.43 3.67 28.02
C PHE A 441 8.92 3.67 27.65
N TYR A 442 9.53 2.48 27.60
CA TYR A 442 10.94 2.31 27.26
C TYR A 442 11.18 2.04 25.77
N ASN A 443 12.19 2.70 25.20
CA ASN A 443 12.78 2.38 23.90
C ASN A 443 14.32 2.43 23.92
N CYS A 444 14.92 2.15 25.10
CA CYS A 444 16.25 1.60 25.40
C CYS A 444 17.38 1.77 24.36
N HIS A 445 17.21 1.20 23.16
CA HIS A 445 18.06 1.40 21.97
C HIS A 445 17.21 1.21 20.71
N ASP A 446 17.78 1.52 19.54
CA ASP A 446 17.12 1.28 18.25
C ASP A 446 16.87 -0.22 18.04
N HIS A 447 15.72 -0.59 17.44
CA HIS A 447 15.27 -1.99 17.31
C HIS A 447 15.18 -2.75 18.66
N TYR A 448 14.75 -2.06 19.73
CA TYR A 448 14.58 -2.70 21.04
C TYR A 448 13.44 -3.73 21.03
N ASN A 449 13.80 -5.01 20.87
CA ASN A 449 12.93 -6.15 21.06
C ASN A 449 13.56 -7.12 22.09
N PRO A 450 13.16 -7.10 23.37
CA PRO A 450 13.77 -7.89 24.43
C PRO A 450 13.37 -9.38 24.42
N GLY A 451 12.50 -9.82 23.50
CA GLY A 451 12.12 -11.23 23.30
C GLY A 451 11.39 -11.91 24.49
N LYS A 452 11.01 -11.15 25.52
CA LYS A 452 10.34 -11.62 26.75
C LYS A 452 9.50 -10.51 27.36
N LEU A 453 8.49 -10.86 28.14
CA LEU A 453 7.66 -9.88 28.86
C LEU A 453 8.49 -8.96 29.77
N GLN A 454 8.24 -7.65 29.68
CA GLN A 454 8.84 -6.63 30.55
C GLN A 454 7.86 -6.19 31.66
N PRO A 455 8.37 -5.71 32.82
CA PRO A 455 7.53 -5.18 33.90
C PRO A 455 7.03 -3.75 33.64
N HIS A 456 7.65 -3.01 32.72
CA HIS A 456 7.24 -1.67 32.27
C HIS A 456 6.77 -1.72 30.81
N LYS A 457 6.00 -0.71 30.38
CA LYS A 457 5.60 -0.59 28.96
C LYS A 457 6.83 -0.25 28.11
N TRP A 458 6.85 -0.75 26.88
CA TRP A 458 7.97 -0.54 25.94
C TRP A 458 7.50 -0.51 24.48
N GLU A 459 8.37 -0.04 23.58
CA GLU A 459 8.10 0.11 22.14
C GLU A 459 9.27 -0.42 21.30
N ASN A 460 8.99 -1.30 20.34
CA ASN A 460 9.92 -1.71 19.29
C ASN A 460 9.80 -0.75 18.10
N ALA A 461 10.73 0.20 17.99
CA ALA A 461 10.86 1.04 16.80
C ALA A 461 11.81 0.36 15.80
N PHE A 462 11.34 0.11 14.57
CA PHE A 462 12.14 -0.49 13.49
C PHE A 462 11.80 0.09 12.11
N THR A 463 12.69 -0.11 11.13
CA THR A 463 12.67 0.52 9.82
C THR A 463 12.30 -0.45 8.70
N VAL A 464 11.41 -0.05 7.78
CA VAL A 464 11.07 -0.89 6.60
C VAL A 464 12.24 -0.94 5.59
N ASP A 465 13.08 0.09 5.55
CA ASP A 465 14.43 0.03 4.99
C ASP A 465 15.40 -0.51 6.05
N LYS A 466 16.03 -1.66 5.81
CA LYS A 466 16.92 -2.34 6.78
C LYS A 466 18.24 -1.61 7.08
N LYS A 467 18.50 -0.45 6.46
CA LYS A 467 19.77 0.30 6.59
C LYS A 467 19.62 1.76 7.02
N SER A 468 18.41 2.31 7.18
CA SER A 468 18.20 3.75 7.35
C SER A 468 16.84 4.07 7.94
N TRP A 469 16.75 5.09 8.80
CA TRP A 469 15.47 5.67 9.22
C TRP A 469 14.93 6.63 8.15
N GLY A 470 15.81 7.45 7.56
CA GLY A 470 15.52 8.34 6.44
C GLY A 470 15.44 7.62 5.09
N PHE A 471 14.96 8.34 4.06
CA PHE A 471 14.87 7.81 2.69
C PHE A 471 16.25 7.64 2.03
N ARG A 472 16.46 6.51 1.33
CA ARG A 472 17.62 6.25 0.48
C ARG A 472 17.27 6.15 -1.00
N LYS A 473 18.00 6.87 -1.86
CA LYS A 473 17.93 6.74 -3.33
C LYS A 473 18.35 5.35 -3.82
N THR A 474 19.29 4.73 -3.10
CA THR A 474 19.94 3.43 -3.41
C THR A 474 19.32 2.24 -2.68
N MET A 475 18.18 2.40 -2.00
CA MET A 475 17.44 1.27 -1.45
C MET A 475 17.09 0.27 -2.57
N ASN A 476 17.24 -1.02 -2.29
CA ASN A 476 16.86 -2.13 -3.17
C ASN A 476 15.86 -3.07 -2.46
N SER A 477 15.25 -3.99 -3.20
CA SER A 477 14.20 -4.88 -2.66
C SER A 477 14.72 -5.81 -1.55
N ASN A 478 15.96 -6.30 -1.64
CA ASN A 478 16.57 -7.18 -0.64
C ASN A 478 16.84 -6.44 0.69
N GLU A 479 17.11 -5.14 0.61
CA GLU A 479 17.28 -4.23 1.75
C GLU A 479 15.95 -3.72 2.31
N THR A 480 14.81 -4.09 1.72
CA THR A 480 13.49 -3.78 2.26
C THR A 480 12.96 -4.95 3.09
N MET A 481 12.28 -4.69 4.21
CA MET A 481 11.62 -5.75 4.99
C MET A 481 10.51 -6.44 4.18
N THR A 482 10.44 -7.75 4.30
CA THR A 482 9.34 -8.59 3.81
C THR A 482 8.17 -8.58 4.78
N MET A 483 6.98 -8.98 4.32
CA MET A 483 5.81 -9.12 5.21
C MET A 483 6.01 -10.13 6.34
N LYS A 484 6.81 -11.19 6.14
CA LYS A 484 7.13 -12.14 7.20
C LYS A 484 8.04 -11.52 8.28
N GLU A 485 9.02 -10.71 7.90
CA GLU A 485 9.87 -9.99 8.86
C GLU A 485 9.06 -8.94 9.64
N ILE A 486 8.17 -8.19 8.98
CA ILE A 486 7.31 -7.19 9.65
C ILE A 486 6.34 -7.85 10.64
N LEU A 487 5.70 -8.95 10.25
CA LEU A 487 4.79 -9.69 11.14
C LEU A 487 5.53 -10.41 12.27
N HIS A 488 6.79 -10.85 12.07
CA HIS A 488 7.63 -11.36 13.16
C HIS A 488 7.82 -10.30 14.26
N GLU A 489 8.24 -9.08 13.90
CA GLU A 489 8.44 -8.02 14.89
C GLU A 489 7.14 -7.61 15.59
N ILE A 490 6.02 -7.53 14.88
CA ILE A 490 4.70 -7.25 15.47
C ILE A 490 4.29 -8.33 16.47
N VAL A 491 4.35 -9.60 16.06
CA VAL A 491 3.86 -10.73 16.86
C VAL A 491 4.74 -10.94 18.10
N THR A 492 6.06 -10.95 17.95
CA THR A 492 7.00 -11.08 19.08
C THR A 492 6.84 -9.94 20.08
N SER A 493 6.73 -8.69 19.61
CA SER A 493 6.65 -7.51 20.48
C SER A 493 5.33 -7.46 21.25
N VAL A 494 4.20 -7.66 20.58
CA VAL A 494 2.87 -7.58 21.21
C VAL A 494 2.66 -8.74 22.19
N SER A 495 3.12 -9.95 21.88
CA SER A 495 3.12 -11.08 22.83
C SER A 495 3.98 -10.79 24.07
N CYS A 496 5.07 -10.03 23.93
CA CYS A 496 5.93 -9.57 25.03
C CYS A 496 5.47 -8.24 25.66
N GLY A 497 4.27 -7.75 25.34
CA GLY A 497 3.63 -6.57 25.95
C GLY A 497 4.07 -5.23 25.37
N GLY A 498 4.94 -5.22 24.37
CA GLY A 498 5.38 -4.03 23.68
C GLY A 498 4.32 -3.42 22.78
N ASN A 499 4.57 -2.19 22.35
CA ASN A 499 4.04 -1.65 21.11
C ASN A 499 5.09 -1.79 20.00
N VAL A 500 4.68 -1.51 18.76
CA VAL A 500 5.55 -1.41 17.59
C VAL A 500 5.38 -0.06 16.90
N LEU A 501 6.49 0.55 16.49
CA LEU A 501 6.55 1.80 15.74
C LEU A 501 7.28 1.58 14.41
N ILE A 502 6.53 1.37 13.33
CA ILE A 502 7.05 0.98 12.01
C ILE A 502 7.47 2.24 11.23
N ASN A 503 8.76 2.40 10.96
CA ASN A 503 9.30 3.58 10.29
C ASN A 503 9.30 3.48 8.77
N VAL A 504 8.78 4.54 8.13
CA VAL A 504 8.88 4.81 6.70
C VAL A 504 9.62 6.14 6.44
N GLY A 505 10.56 6.13 5.50
CA GLY A 505 11.27 7.32 5.02
C GLY A 505 10.67 7.85 3.70
N PRO A 506 10.00 9.02 3.67
CA PRO A 506 9.47 9.60 2.44
C PRO A 506 10.56 10.30 1.61
N THR A 507 10.34 10.39 0.29
CA THR A 507 11.25 11.08 -0.63
C THR A 507 11.29 12.60 -0.39
N GLN A 508 12.33 13.29 -0.88
CA GLN A 508 12.39 14.77 -0.90
C GLN A 508 11.18 15.45 -1.59
N TYR A 509 10.41 14.71 -2.38
CA TYR A 509 9.23 15.19 -3.09
C TYR A 509 7.92 14.97 -2.30
N GLY A 510 7.95 14.36 -1.11
CA GLY A 510 6.75 14.12 -0.29
C GLY A 510 5.98 12.84 -0.61
N THR A 511 6.60 11.90 -1.33
CA THR A 511 5.98 10.59 -1.61
C THR A 511 6.55 9.49 -0.70
N ILE A 512 5.67 8.65 -0.18
CA ILE A 512 6.07 7.39 0.48
C ILE A 512 6.36 6.37 -0.63
N PRO A 513 7.57 5.76 -0.70
CA PRO A 513 7.90 4.77 -1.72
C PRO A 513 6.84 3.66 -1.87
N PRO A 514 6.41 3.29 -3.09
CA PRO A 514 5.37 2.26 -3.29
C PRO A 514 5.66 0.90 -2.65
N ILE A 515 6.93 0.53 -2.47
CA ILE A 515 7.29 -0.69 -1.73
C ILE A 515 6.90 -0.61 -0.24
N PHE A 516 6.93 0.57 0.39
CA PHE A 516 6.40 0.74 1.75
C PHE A 516 4.88 0.75 1.75
N GLN A 517 4.24 1.31 0.70
CA GLN A 517 2.78 1.23 0.53
C GLN A 517 2.31 -0.24 0.41
N ASP A 518 3.05 -1.09 -0.32
CA ASP A 518 2.84 -2.54 -0.44
C ASP A 518 2.81 -3.22 0.94
N ARG A 519 3.84 -2.96 1.77
CA ARG A 519 3.91 -3.55 3.12
C ARG A 519 2.79 -3.05 4.04
N LEU A 520 2.52 -1.75 4.03
CA LEU A 520 1.50 -1.15 4.88
C LEU A 520 0.10 -1.65 4.51
N LEU A 521 -0.23 -1.79 3.23
CA LEU A 521 -1.53 -2.31 2.80
C LEU A 521 -1.66 -3.83 3.03
N LYS A 522 -0.59 -4.62 2.81
CA LYS A 522 -0.59 -6.06 3.17
C LYS A 522 -0.72 -6.28 4.68
N LEU A 523 -0.13 -5.41 5.51
CA LEU A 523 -0.34 -5.41 6.97
C LEU A 523 -1.80 -5.09 7.32
N GLY A 524 -2.40 -4.08 6.65
CA GLY A 524 -3.81 -3.74 6.79
C GLY A 524 -4.74 -4.94 6.54
N ASN A 525 -4.60 -5.59 5.39
CA ASN A 525 -5.38 -6.77 5.02
C ASN A 525 -5.19 -7.93 6.02
N TRP A 526 -3.97 -8.11 6.56
CA TRP A 526 -3.71 -9.12 7.58
C TRP A 526 -4.39 -8.78 8.92
N LEU A 527 -4.39 -7.51 9.32
CA LEU A 527 -5.01 -7.02 10.55
C LEU A 527 -6.54 -6.96 10.49
N GLU A 528 -7.16 -6.82 9.31
CA GLU A 528 -8.61 -6.92 9.13
C GLU A 528 -9.13 -8.29 9.61
N ILE A 529 -8.38 -9.36 9.31
CA ILE A 529 -8.71 -10.73 9.68
C ILE A 529 -8.18 -11.08 11.08
N ASN A 530 -6.88 -10.83 11.33
CA ASN A 530 -6.17 -11.33 12.51
C ASN A 530 -6.04 -10.31 13.66
N GLY A 531 -6.43 -9.04 13.45
CA GLY A 531 -6.19 -7.95 14.40
C GLY A 531 -6.81 -8.13 15.78
N LYS A 532 -7.77 -9.04 15.95
CA LYS A 532 -8.32 -9.46 17.26
C LYS A 532 -7.27 -10.11 18.17
N ALA A 533 -6.21 -10.70 17.61
CA ALA A 533 -5.09 -11.27 18.35
C ALA A 533 -4.01 -10.23 18.73
N ILE A 534 -4.19 -8.97 18.32
CA ILE A 534 -3.25 -7.86 18.53
C ILE A 534 -3.90 -6.75 19.37
N TYR A 535 -5.04 -6.23 18.91
CA TYR A 535 -5.75 -5.12 19.56
C TYR A 535 -6.63 -5.62 20.71
N GLY A 536 -6.59 -4.92 21.85
CA GLY A 536 -7.32 -5.32 23.05
C GLY A 536 -6.81 -6.61 23.71
N THR A 537 -5.62 -7.09 23.35
CA THR A 537 -4.98 -8.25 23.99
C THR A 537 -3.89 -7.87 24.98
N SER A 538 -3.70 -8.73 25.97
CA SER A 538 -2.56 -8.76 26.89
C SER A 538 -1.59 -9.89 26.53
N PRO A 539 -0.34 -9.84 27.01
CA PRO A 539 0.58 -10.98 27.05
C PRO A 539 -0.05 -12.21 27.70
N TRP A 540 0.14 -13.38 27.08
CA TRP A 540 -0.14 -14.66 27.75
C TRP A 540 0.95 -14.97 28.80
N HIS A 541 0.66 -15.87 29.75
CA HIS A 541 1.62 -16.28 30.79
C HIS A 541 2.92 -16.86 30.20
N HIS A 542 2.83 -17.51 29.04
CA HIS A 542 3.96 -17.93 28.22
C HIS A 542 3.89 -17.15 26.90
N GLN A 543 4.91 -16.36 26.55
CA GLN A 543 4.82 -15.49 25.36
C GLN A 543 5.14 -16.24 24.05
N ASN A 544 6.02 -17.24 24.11
CA ASN A 544 6.45 -18.12 23.02
C ASN A 544 6.28 -19.59 23.48
N ASP A 545 5.96 -20.51 22.57
CA ASP A 545 5.73 -21.91 22.93
C ASP A 545 7.04 -22.70 23.12
N ALA A 546 7.20 -23.33 24.28
CA ALA A 546 8.41 -24.05 24.65
C ALA A 546 8.66 -25.38 23.90
N ILE A 547 7.88 -25.71 22.87
CA ILE A 547 8.19 -26.75 21.87
C ILE A 547 8.21 -26.19 20.43
N ASN A 548 7.55 -25.06 20.16
CA ASN A 548 7.36 -24.54 18.81
C ASN A 548 7.70 -23.04 18.75
N SER A 549 8.96 -22.72 18.46
CA SER A 549 9.52 -21.35 18.43
C SER A 549 8.76 -20.37 17.53
N ASP A 550 8.06 -20.87 16.52
CA ASP A 550 7.31 -20.06 15.56
C ASP A 550 5.91 -19.70 16.07
N VAL A 551 5.52 -20.17 17.26
CA VAL A 551 4.23 -19.89 17.91
C VAL A 551 4.38 -18.89 19.06
N TRP A 552 3.57 -17.84 19.02
CA TRP A 552 3.52 -16.78 20.01
C TRP A 552 2.08 -16.57 20.51
N TYR A 553 1.92 -16.13 21.75
CA TYR A 553 0.62 -16.12 22.42
C TYR A 553 0.21 -14.73 22.92
N THR A 554 -1.08 -14.42 22.74
CA THR A 554 -1.76 -13.26 23.36
C THR A 554 -3.10 -13.72 23.94
N CYS A 555 -3.72 -12.93 24.81
CA CYS A 555 -5.04 -13.27 25.37
C CYS A 555 -5.94 -12.04 25.56
N HIS A 556 -7.26 -12.25 25.56
CA HIS A 556 -8.19 -11.28 26.13
C HIS A 556 -8.43 -11.59 27.61
N LYS A 557 -8.51 -10.53 28.40
CA LYS A 557 -8.83 -10.56 29.83
C LYS A 557 -10.17 -9.88 30.06
N THR A 558 -11.01 -10.47 30.90
CA THR A 558 -12.25 -9.89 31.44
C THR A 558 -12.12 -9.72 32.95
N PRO A 559 -12.28 -8.50 33.50
CA PRO A 559 -12.29 -8.30 34.95
C PRO A 559 -13.43 -9.09 35.59
N TYR A 560 -13.12 -9.95 36.56
CA TYR A 560 -14.13 -10.75 37.26
C TYR A 560 -14.25 -10.28 38.71
N ASN A 561 -15.39 -9.65 39.05
CA ASN A 561 -15.68 -9.18 40.39
C ASN A 561 -16.22 -10.33 41.25
N VAL A 562 -15.34 -10.97 42.04
CA VAL A 562 -15.77 -11.92 43.07
C VAL A 562 -16.30 -11.14 44.29
N LEU A 563 -17.63 -11.08 44.45
CA LEU A 563 -18.27 -10.57 45.66
C LEU A 563 -18.13 -11.58 46.82
N HIS A 564 -16.96 -11.60 47.47
CA HIS A 564 -16.78 -12.28 48.75
C HIS A 564 -17.26 -11.39 49.91
N PRO A 565 -18.20 -11.82 50.78
CA PRO A 565 -18.81 -10.95 51.79
C PRO A 565 -17.91 -10.36 52.88
N THR A 566 -16.64 -10.79 53.01
CA THR A 566 -15.76 -10.46 54.14
C THR A 566 -14.30 -10.18 53.79
N ALA A 567 -13.95 -10.01 52.50
CA ALA A 567 -12.59 -9.75 52.06
C ALA A 567 -12.50 -8.61 51.03
N LYS A 568 -11.34 -7.95 50.92
CA LYS A 568 -11.07 -6.97 49.85
C LYS A 568 -11.29 -7.63 48.49
N PRO A 569 -11.88 -6.95 47.49
CA PRO A 569 -12.08 -7.53 46.16
C PRO A 569 -10.72 -7.81 45.49
N LEU A 570 -10.39 -9.10 45.41
CA LEU A 570 -9.36 -9.61 44.52
C LEU A 570 -9.95 -9.62 43.10
N ILE A 571 -9.61 -8.62 42.30
CA ILE A 571 -9.84 -8.66 40.85
C ILE A 571 -8.91 -9.74 40.30
N THR A 572 -9.47 -10.89 39.96
CA THR A 572 -8.77 -11.92 39.19
C THR A 572 -9.23 -11.83 37.75
N ASP A 573 -8.30 -11.50 36.84
CA ASP A 573 -8.58 -11.48 35.40
C ASP A 573 -9.02 -12.88 34.94
N THR A 574 -10.25 -13.00 34.45
CA THR A 574 -10.70 -14.20 33.75
C THR A 574 -10.25 -14.12 32.30
N ILE A 575 -9.75 -15.23 31.75
CA ILE A 575 -9.25 -15.28 30.38
C ILE A 575 -10.43 -15.63 29.47
N SER A 576 -10.92 -14.64 28.71
CA SER A 576 -12.08 -14.79 27.83
C SER A 576 -11.74 -15.37 26.46
N GLY A 577 -10.46 -15.36 26.09
CA GLY A 577 -9.92 -16.10 24.95
C GLY A 577 -8.40 -16.04 24.89
N ILE A 578 -7.80 -17.06 24.29
CA ILE A 578 -6.36 -17.15 24.01
C ILE A 578 -6.18 -17.16 22.48
N PHE A 579 -5.11 -16.54 21.99
CA PHE A 579 -4.69 -16.61 20.59
C PHE A 579 -3.31 -17.24 20.51
N ALA A 580 -3.13 -18.21 19.60
CA ALA A 580 -1.84 -18.74 19.20
C ALA A 580 -1.56 -18.27 17.76
N ILE A 581 -0.60 -17.35 17.63
CA ILE A 581 -0.17 -16.75 16.37
C ILE A 581 1.05 -17.54 15.90
N PHE A 582 1.02 -18.09 14.68
CA PHE A 582 2.09 -18.92 14.15
C PHE A 582 2.67 -18.37 12.84
N LEU A 583 4.01 -18.26 12.79
CA LEU A 583 4.76 -17.58 11.72
C LEU A 583 5.21 -18.51 10.57
N THR A 584 5.04 -19.83 10.74
CA THR A 584 5.29 -20.83 9.69
C THR A 584 4.21 -21.89 9.72
N TRP A 585 3.59 -22.15 8.56
CA TRP A 585 2.58 -23.20 8.44
C TRP A 585 3.26 -24.59 8.40
N PRO A 586 2.85 -25.56 9.25
CA PRO A 586 3.54 -26.85 9.36
C PRO A 586 3.28 -27.77 8.15
N LEU A 587 4.35 -28.35 7.57
CA LEU A 587 4.31 -29.26 6.40
C LEU A 587 3.43 -30.51 6.56
N SER A 588 3.00 -30.81 7.79
CA SER A 588 2.14 -31.92 8.19
C SER A 588 0.66 -31.55 8.33
N ASN A 589 0.32 -30.27 8.18
CA ASN A 589 -0.97 -29.67 8.59
C ASN A 589 -1.36 -30.04 10.05
N ARG A 590 -0.37 -30.29 10.92
CA ARG A 590 -0.53 -30.61 12.35
C ARG A 590 0.35 -29.70 13.18
N LEU A 591 -0.25 -28.66 13.77
CA LEU A 591 0.42 -27.73 14.67
C LEU A 591 0.64 -28.40 16.03
N ILE A 592 1.79 -28.15 16.64
CA ILE A 592 2.20 -28.66 17.95
C ILE A 592 2.24 -27.48 18.92
N LEU A 593 1.56 -27.63 20.07
CA LEU A 593 1.42 -26.60 21.11
C LEU A 593 1.62 -27.25 22.48
N LYS A 594 2.42 -26.64 23.34
CA LYS A 594 2.62 -27.07 24.73
C LYS A 594 1.87 -26.16 25.70
N ASP A 595 2.16 -24.86 25.68
CA ASP A 595 1.92 -23.99 26.84
C ASP A 595 0.49 -23.41 26.93
N VAL A 596 -0.42 -23.86 26.05
CA VAL A 596 -1.88 -23.73 26.22
C VAL A 596 -2.56 -25.02 26.69
N THR A 597 -1.87 -26.17 26.67
CA THR A 597 -2.49 -27.50 26.82
C THR A 597 -3.30 -27.66 28.11
N GLY A 598 -2.77 -27.20 29.26
CA GLY A 598 -3.46 -27.31 30.55
C GLY A 598 -4.79 -26.53 30.60
N TYR A 599 -4.94 -25.47 29.80
CA TYR A 599 -6.15 -24.64 29.77
C TYR A 599 -7.22 -25.21 28.82
N ILE A 600 -6.80 -25.93 27.77
CA ILE A 600 -7.67 -26.50 26.72
C ILE A 600 -7.92 -28.01 26.88
N GLN A 601 -7.54 -28.59 28.02
CA GLN A 601 -7.82 -29.98 28.38
C GLN A 601 -9.31 -30.29 28.61
N SER A 602 -10.14 -29.27 28.85
CA SER A 602 -11.59 -29.45 28.99
C SER A 602 -12.30 -29.46 27.64
N SER A 603 -13.42 -30.19 27.57
CA SER A 603 -14.39 -30.17 26.46
C SER A 603 -15.10 -28.82 26.28
N VAL A 604 -14.78 -27.83 27.12
CA VAL A 604 -15.43 -26.53 27.26
C VAL A 604 -14.80 -25.47 26.35
N TYR A 605 -13.73 -25.77 25.60
CA TYR A 605 -13.15 -24.81 24.63
C TYR A 605 -13.36 -25.23 23.17
N GLU A 606 -13.59 -24.25 22.31
CA GLU A 606 -13.57 -24.29 20.85
C GLU A 606 -12.19 -23.90 20.31
N ILE A 607 -11.94 -24.16 19.02
CA ILE A 607 -10.79 -23.64 18.28
C ILE A 607 -11.31 -23.10 16.95
N GLU A 608 -10.99 -21.85 16.65
CA GLU A 608 -11.30 -21.13 15.41
C GLU A 608 -9.97 -20.77 14.72
N LEU A 609 -9.81 -21.08 13.42
CA LEU A 609 -8.73 -20.50 12.61
C LEU A 609 -9.27 -19.23 11.96
N LEU A 610 -8.67 -18.07 12.28
CA LEU A 610 -9.12 -16.80 11.69
C LEU A 610 -8.81 -16.76 10.19
N GLY A 611 -9.78 -16.31 9.38
CA GLY A 611 -9.62 -16.19 7.92
C GLY A 611 -9.87 -17.49 7.12
N ASN A 612 -10.75 -18.35 7.61
CA ASN A 612 -11.19 -19.57 6.93
C ASN A 612 -12.73 -19.61 6.88
N ASP A 613 -13.33 -19.47 5.70
CA ASP A 613 -14.79 -19.29 5.53
C ASP A 613 -15.66 -20.55 5.80
N GLY A 614 -15.04 -21.69 6.07
CA GLY A 614 -15.76 -22.90 6.49
C GLY A 614 -16.04 -22.90 7.99
N ASP A 615 -17.25 -23.35 8.38
CA ASP A 615 -17.65 -23.60 9.77
C ASP A 615 -16.95 -24.86 10.33
N LEU A 616 -15.62 -24.78 10.39
CA LEU A 616 -14.68 -25.80 10.78
C LEU A 616 -14.07 -25.42 12.13
N SER A 617 -14.86 -25.59 13.20
CA SER A 617 -14.29 -25.74 14.54
C SER A 617 -13.19 -26.81 14.47
N VAL A 618 -11.96 -26.42 14.79
CA VAL A 618 -10.77 -27.16 14.32
C VAL A 618 -10.71 -28.52 15.01
N SER A 619 -11.06 -29.56 14.25
CA SER A 619 -11.54 -30.82 14.82
C SER A 619 -10.42 -31.78 15.19
N ILE A 620 -10.61 -32.44 16.33
CA ILE A 620 -9.71 -33.41 16.98
C ILE A 620 -8.44 -32.75 17.56
N ARG A 621 -8.48 -32.50 18.87
CA ARG A 621 -7.28 -32.38 19.71
C ARG A 621 -6.79 -33.79 20.05
N GLU A 622 -5.59 -34.17 19.65
CA GLU A 622 -4.85 -35.21 20.38
C GLU A 622 -4.09 -34.49 21.49
N ILE A 623 -4.35 -34.83 22.76
CA ILE A 623 -3.53 -34.37 23.90
C ILE A 623 -2.75 -35.57 24.40
N LYS A 624 -1.42 -35.50 24.31
CA LYS A 624 -0.51 -36.61 24.66
C LYS A 624 0.70 -36.07 25.40
N ASN A 625 0.98 -36.63 26.57
CA ASN A 625 2.11 -36.25 27.43
C ASN A 625 2.20 -34.74 27.74
N GLY A 626 1.05 -34.05 27.87
CA GLY A 626 1.00 -32.60 28.12
C GLY A 626 1.20 -31.72 26.88
N ILE A 627 1.23 -32.30 25.68
CA ILE A 627 1.32 -31.60 24.40
C ILE A 627 -0.02 -31.71 23.67
N THR A 628 -0.53 -30.60 23.15
CA THR A 628 -1.69 -30.55 22.26
C THR A 628 -1.24 -30.57 20.81
N TYR A 629 -1.90 -31.40 20.02
CA TYR A 629 -1.78 -31.40 18.57
C TYR A 629 -3.10 -30.93 17.94
N VAL A 630 -3.00 -29.92 17.09
CA VAL A 630 -4.14 -29.34 16.36
C VAL A 630 -4.00 -29.69 14.87
N LYS A 631 -4.96 -30.43 14.33
CA LYS A 631 -5.03 -30.69 12.88
C LYS A 631 -5.62 -29.48 12.17
N LEU A 632 -4.79 -28.76 11.42
CA LEU A 632 -5.21 -27.61 10.60
C LEU A 632 -6.05 -28.08 9.39
N PRO A 633 -6.84 -27.19 8.76
CA PRO A 633 -7.42 -27.43 7.44
C PRO A 633 -6.34 -27.59 6.37
N ASP A 634 -6.74 -27.87 5.13
CA ASP A 634 -5.82 -27.86 4.00
C ASP A 634 -5.38 -26.42 3.70
N LYS A 635 -4.09 -26.19 3.41
CA LYS A 635 -3.58 -24.84 3.10
C LYS A 635 -4.25 -24.24 1.84
N ALA A 636 -4.87 -25.05 0.99
CA ALA A 636 -5.66 -24.57 -0.14
C ALA A 636 -6.94 -23.80 0.24
N THR A 637 -7.52 -24.00 1.43
CA THR A 637 -8.73 -23.29 1.87
C THR A 637 -8.45 -22.01 2.67
N VAL A 638 -7.18 -21.68 2.91
CA VAL A 638 -6.77 -20.57 3.78
C VAL A 638 -6.41 -19.35 2.93
N VAL A 639 -7.12 -18.25 3.17
CA VAL A 639 -6.99 -16.99 2.40
C VAL A 639 -5.87 -16.10 2.96
N VAL A 640 -5.50 -16.30 4.22
CA VAL A 640 -4.43 -15.56 4.92
C VAL A 640 -3.05 -16.12 4.57
N GLU A 641 -2.06 -15.23 4.44
CA GLU A 641 -0.65 -15.57 4.25
C GLU A 641 0.26 -14.99 5.34
N TYR A 642 1.55 -15.34 5.28
CA TYR A 642 2.68 -14.89 6.12
C TYR A 642 2.64 -15.33 7.60
N ALA A 643 1.50 -15.16 8.28
CA ALA A 643 1.27 -15.58 9.67
C ALA A 643 -0.22 -15.91 9.89
N TRP A 644 -0.54 -16.81 10.81
CA TRP A 644 -1.89 -17.34 11.01
C TRP A 644 -2.27 -17.37 12.49
N VAL A 645 -3.56 -17.37 12.81
CA VAL A 645 -4.05 -17.28 14.20
C VAL A 645 -5.07 -18.38 14.50
N LEU A 646 -4.76 -19.24 15.49
CA LEU A 646 -5.77 -20.04 16.19
C LEU A 646 -6.29 -19.26 17.39
N ARG A 647 -7.61 -19.11 17.49
CA ARG A 647 -8.32 -18.54 18.63
C ARG A 647 -8.99 -19.65 19.44
N PHE A 648 -8.89 -19.57 20.77
CA PHE A 648 -9.46 -20.51 21.72
C PHE A 648 -10.51 -19.80 22.57
N THR A 649 -11.77 -20.27 22.53
CA THR A 649 -12.94 -19.64 23.17
C THR A 649 -13.78 -20.64 23.99
N PRO A 650 -14.41 -20.24 25.11
CA PRO A 650 -15.35 -21.10 25.83
C PRO A 650 -16.63 -21.40 25.03
N LYS A 651 -17.09 -22.67 25.04
CA LYS A 651 -18.20 -23.25 24.26
C LYS A 651 -19.62 -22.96 24.77
N ILE A 652 -19.82 -22.00 25.68
CA ILE A 652 -21.15 -21.70 26.22
C ILE A 652 -21.91 -20.76 25.28
N MET A 653 -22.19 -21.23 24.05
CA MET A 653 -23.27 -20.78 23.15
C MET A 653 -23.22 -21.56 21.82
N LYS A 654 -24.34 -21.58 21.10
CA LYS A 654 -24.58 -22.25 19.79
C LYS A 654 -24.54 -23.79 19.80
N LEU A 655 -25.75 -24.36 19.86
CA LEU A 655 -26.08 -25.61 19.18
C LEU A 655 -27.37 -25.36 18.36
N ILE A 656 -27.76 -26.32 17.51
CA ILE A 656 -28.93 -26.25 16.60
C ILE A 656 -28.73 -25.32 15.39
N LEU A 657 -28.07 -25.85 14.34
CA LEU A 657 -28.73 -25.97 13.04
C LEU A 657 -28.16 -27.11 12.18
N LEU A 658 -29.06 -27.78 11.44
CA LEU A 658 -28.82 -28.51 10.19
C LEU A 658 -27.67 -29.55 10.11
N CYS A 659 -27.83 -30.67 10.82
CA CYS A 659 -27.56 -31.96 10.18
C CYS A 659 -28.72 -32.26 9.22
N ILE A 660 -28.50 -32.26 7.89
CA ILE A 660 -29.42 -32.83 6.87
C ILE A 660 -28.69 -32.90 5.49
N LEU A 661 -29.07 -33.87 4.65
CA LEU A 661 -28.53 -34.21 3.31
C LEU A 661 -27.11 -34.80 3.20
N VAL A 662 -27.06 -36.15 3.21
CA VAL A 662 -26.11 -36.96 2.42
C VAL A 662 -26.93 -38.04 1.70
N LEU A 663 -26.44 -38.54 0.55
CA LEU A 663 -26.95 -39.62 -0.34
C LEU A 663 -27.78 -39.18 -1.57
N TYR A 664 -27.19 -39.24 -2.77
CA TYR A 664 -27.26 -40.43 -3.64
C TYR A 664 -26.19 -40.38 -4.76
N SER A 665 -26.04 -41.42 -5.59
CA SER A 665 -24.77 -41.72 -6.27
C SER A 665 -24.86 -42.51 -7.61
N VAL A 666 -23.81 -42.37 -8.46
CA VAL A 666 -23.14 -43.45 -9.28
C VAL A 666 -23.92 -44.10 -10.47
N VAL A 667 -23.36 -44.47 -11.67
CA VAL A 667 -22.07 -44.21 -12.39
C VAL A 667 -22.03 -44.83 -13.84
N ARG A 668 -21.02 -44.47 -14.68
CA ARG A 668 -20.45 -45.18 -15.90
C ARG A 668 -21.25 -45.26 -17.23
N SER A 669 -20.72 -45.60 -18.44
CA SER A 669 -19.41 -45.54 -19.20
C SER A 669 -19.39 -46.66 -20.30
N TYR A 670 -18.58 -46.75 -21.38
CA TYR A 670 -17.67 -45.91 -22.20
C TYR A 670 -17.23 -46.72 -23.49
N SER A 671 -16.43 -46.13 -24.42
CA SER A 671 -15.49 -46.78 -25.41
C SER A 671 -16.05 -47.29 -26.76
N LYS A 672 -15.29 -47.49 -27.88
CA LYS A 672 -13.88 -47.19 -28.38
C LYS A 672 -13.93 -47.25 -29.97
N LEU A 673 -12.95 -47.20 -30.91
CA LEU A 673 -11.46 -47.23 -31.21
C LEU A 673 -11.30 -46.61 -32.66
N GLU A 674 -10.23 -46.49 -33.50
CA GLU A 674 -8.72 -46.30 -33.65
C GLU A 674 -8.52 -45.92 -35.18
N SER A 675 -7.42 -45.76 -35.96
CA SER A 675 -5.92 -45.66 -36.00
C SER A 675 -5.54 -45.14 -37.45
N GLY A 676 -4.32 -44.85 -37.96
CA GLY A 676 -2.92 -44.71 -37.49
C GLY A 676 -1.87 -44.74 -38.66
N GLU A 677 -0.76 -43.94 -38.62
CA GLU A 677 0.33 -43.81 -39.66
C GLU A 677 -0.13 -43.23 -41.05
N SER A 678 0.71 -42.76 -42.02
CA SER A 678 2.19 -42.75 -42.14
C SER A 678 2.78 -41.61 -43.03
N ARG A 679 3.89 -40.99 -42.56
CA ARG A 679 5.18 -40.61 -43.24
C ARG A 679 5.25 -39.73 -44.52
N HIS A 680 6.37 -39.05 -44.89
CA HIS A 680 7.40 -38.25 -44.16
C HIS A 680 8.39 -37.53 -45.15
N ILE A 681 9.47 -36.91 -44.62
CA ILE A 681 10.69 -36.35 -45.29
C ILE A 681 10.65 -34.88 -45.78
N SER A 682 11.82 -34.20 -45.79
CA SER A 682 12.02 -32.74 -45.94
C SER A 682 13.37 -32.36 -46.62
N GLY A 683 13.63 -31.05 -46.81
CA GLY A 683 14.90 -30.51 -47.32
C GLY A 683 15.17 -29.05 -46.89
N HIS A 684 16.43 -28.59 -47.00
CA HIS A 684 16.87 -27.24 -46.61
C HIS A 684 17.60 -26.51 -47.77
N ARG A 685 17.73 -25.17 -47.70
CA ARG A 685 18.59 -24.38 -48.59
C ARG A 685 19.18 -23.12 -47.93
N VAL A 686 20.14 -22.52 -48.65
CA VAL A 686 21.13 -21.51 -48.23
C VAL A 686 20.58 -20.07 -48.29
N SER A 687 21.31 -19.12 -47.70
CA SER A 687 20.95 -17.70 -47.52
C SER A 687 20.72 -16.91 -48.82
N LYS A 688 20.02 -15.78 -48.65
CA LYS A 688 19.48 -14.89 -49.67
C LYS A 688 19.94 -13.45 -49.40
N LYS A 689 20.15 -12.64 -50.44
CA LYS A 689 20.33 -11.18 -50.33
C LYS A 689 18.96 -10.49 -50.49
N TYR A 690 18.65 -9.53 -49.64
CA TYR A 690 17.37 -8.81 -49.65
C TYR A 690 17.44 -7.51 -50.47
N SER A 691 16.33 -7.16 -51.11
CA SER A 691 16.08 -5.90 -51.80
C SER A 691 15.21 -4.96 -50.94
N PRO A 692 15.18 -3.64 -51.21
CA PRO A 692 14.39 -2.68 -50.43
C PRO A 692 12.89 -2.69 -50.82
N ASP A 693 12.28 -3.87 -50.88
CA ASP A 693 10.84 -4.10 -51.06
C ASP A 693 10.32 -4.94 -49.88
N TRP A 694 9.19 -4.55 -49.29
CA TRP A 694 8.62 -5.25 -48.14
C TRP A 694 8.36 -6.74 -48.42
N LYS A 695 7.85 -7.08 -49.62
CA LYS A 695 7.59 -8.48 -50.01
C LYS A 695 8.85 -9.35 -50.06
N ASP A 696 10.03 -8.74 -50.09
CA ASP A 696 11.31 -9.42 -50.07
C ASP A 696 11.92 -9.42 -48.66
N LEU A 697 11.84 -8.30 -47.95
CA LEU A 697 12.26 -8.15 -46.55
C LEU A 697 11.50 -9.09 -45.61
N ASP A 698 10.17 -9.19 -45.74
CA ASP A 698 9.30 -10.06 -44.93
C ASP A 698 9.54 -11.58 -45.18
N THR A 699 10.39 -11.94 -46.16
CA THR A 699 10.83 -13.33 -46.35
C THR A 699 12.03 -13.72 -45.47
N ARG A 700 12.56 -12.76 -44.69
CA ARG A 700 13.67 -12.99 -43.76
C ARG A 700 13.25 -14.00 -42.68
N PRO A 701 14.02 -15.08 -42.45
CA PRO A 701 13.73 -15.99 -41.36
C PRO A 701 14.08 -15.34 -40.01
N LEU A 702 13.13 -15.37 -39.08
CA LEU A 702 13.32 -14.87 -37.71
C LEU A 702 14.56 -15.52 -37.05
N PRO A 703 15.51 -14.74 -36.51
CA PRO A 703 16.63 -15.25 -35.72
C PRO A 703 16.16 -16.13 -34.56
N HIS A 704 16.64 -17.38 -34.54
CA HIS A 704 16.20 -18.46 -33.64
C HIS A 704 16.05 -18.03 -32.18
N TRP A 705 17.05 -17.28 -31.68
CA TRP A 705 17.16 -16.85 -30.29
C TRP A 705 15.96 -16.01 -29.82
N TYR A 706 15.34 -15.23 -30.71
CA TYR A 706 14.29 -14.29 -30.31
C TYR A 706 12.99 -15.01 -29.94
N ASP A 707 12.63 -16.07 -30.66
CA ASP A 707 11.48 -16.90 -30.28
C ASP A 707 11.80 -17.88 -29.13
N ASP A 708 13.06 -18.27 -28.93
CA ASP A 708 13.46 -19.01 -27.73
C ASP A 708 13.38 -18.14 -26.45
N ALA A 709 13.69 -16.83 -26.59
CA ALA A 709 13.88 -15.90 -25.50
C ALA A 709 12.64 -15.67 -24.62
N LYS A 710 11.48 -15.45 -25.25
CA LYS A 710 10.15 -15.11 -24.67
C LYS A 710 10.06 -13.87 -23.76
N ILE A 711 11.06 -13.59 -22.93
CA ILE A 711 11.05 -12.56 -21.89
C ILE A 711 12.16 -11.54 -22.14
N GLY A 712 11.79 -10.25 -22.27
CA GLY A 712 12.72 -9.13 -22.29
C GLY A 712 12.34 -8.01 -21.32
N ILE A 713 13.29 -7.11 -21.02
CA ILE A 713 13.08 -5.89 -20.21
C ILE A 713 13.21 -4.65 -21.08
N PHE A 714 12.28 -3.72 -20.95
CA PHE A 714 12.34 -2.39 -21.56
C PHE A 714 12.77 -1.35 -20.51
N LEU A 715 13.53 -0.34 -20.94
CA LEU A 715 13.99 0.76 -20.09
C LEU A 715 13.73 2.09 -20.80
N HIS A 716 12.66 2.79 -20.42
CA HIS A 716 12.42 4.18 -20.81
C HIS A 716 13.10 5.12 -19.82
N TRP A 717 14.24 5.65 -20.23
CA TRP A 717 15.12 6.48 -19.41
C TRP A 717 15.74 7.64 -20.21
N GLY A 718 15.69 8.84 -19.64
CA GLY A 718 16.17 10.08 -20.25
C GLY A 718 15.81 11.31 -19.41
N VAL A 719 15.92 12.51 -20.00
CA VAL A 719 15.73 13.80 -19.31
C VAL A 719 14.36 13.93 -18.63
N TYR A 720 13.31 13.32 -19.21
CA TYR A 720 11.96 13.27 -18.62
C TYR A 720 11.90 12.60 -17.23
N SER A 721 12.84 11.71 -16.87
CA SER A 721 12.91 11.14 -15.51
C SER A 721 13.29 12.16 -14.43
N VAL A 722 13.78 13.35 -14.79
CA VAL A 722 14.09 14.47 -13.86
C VAL A 722 12.80 15.11 -13.34
N VAL A 723 11.92 15.52 -14.25
CA VAL A 723 10.64 16.10 -13.86
C VAL A 723 9.70 15.02 -13.30
N GLY A 724 9.75 13.81 -13.85
CA GLY A 724 9.13 12.62 -13.26
C GLY A 724 7.60 12.59 -13.35
N PHE A 725 7.07 12.90 -14.54
CA PHE A 725 5.62 12.90 -14.83
C PHE A 725 5.22 11.86 -15.87
N SER A 726 5.96 11.80 -16.97
CA SER A 726 5.88 10.83 -18.08
C SER A 726 6.95 11.23 -19.10
N GLU A 727 7.38 10.27 -19.91
CA GLU A 727 8.17 10.46 -21.14
C GLU A 727 7.55 11.48 -22.12
N TRP A 728 6.23 11.68 -22.12
CA TRP A 728 5.52 12.67 -22.95
C TRP A 728 5.53 14.11 -22.39
N PHE A 729 6.22 14.37 -21.28
CA PHE A 729 6.13 15.65 -20.56
C PHE A 729 6.35 16.90 -21.44
N TRP A 730 7.39 16.93 -22.27
CA TRP A 730 7.73 18.12 -23.05
C TRP A 730 6.64 18.47 -24.07
N SER A 731 6.14 17.46 -24.79
CA SER A 731 5.02 17.62 -25.72
C SER A 731 3.74 18.07 -25.00
N ASN A 732 3.36 17.41 -23.89
CA ASN A 732 2.15 17.75 -23.15
C ASN A 732 2.22 19.17 -22.53
N TRP A 733 3.41 19.62 -22.11
CA TRP A 733 3.64 20.98 -21.64
C TRP A 733 3.43 22.02 -22.75
N LYS A 734 4.03 21.81 -23.94
CA LYS A 734 3.88 22.71 -25.10
C LYS A 734 2.47 22.64 -25.72
N GLY A 735 1.81 21.49 -25.63
CA GLY A 735 0.43 21.25 -26.05
C GLY A 735 -0.64 21.84 -25.13
N GLY A 736 -0.25 22.45 -23.99
CA GLY A 736 -1.18 23.20 -23.14
C GLY A 736 -1.79 22.43 -21.98
N ASP A 737 -1.21 21.30 -21.54
CA ASP A 737 -1.75 20.57 -20.38
C ASP A 737 -1.80 21.46 -19.12
N LYS A 738 -3.01 21.62 -18.58
CA LYS A 738 -3.27 22.55 -17.47
C LYS A 738 -2.66 22.11 -16.15
N LYS A 739 -2.40 20.82 -15.94
CA LYS A 739 -1.74 20.31 -14.73
C LYS A 739 -0.23 20.55 -14.81
N ILE A 740 0.38 20.28 -15.97
CA ILE A 740 1.80 20.52 -16.21
C ILE A 740 2.12 22.02 -16.20
N ILE A 741 1.32 22.86 -16.86
CA ILE A 741 1.48 24.32 -16.81
C ILE A 741 1.33 24.86 -15.38
N LYS A 742 0.35 24.35 -14.62
CA LYS A 742 0.20 24.68 -13.19
C LYS A 742 1.45 24.30 -12.40
N PHE A 743 1.91 23.05 -12.54
CA PHE A 743 3.09 22.51 -11.84
C PHE A 743 4.37 23.31 -12.17
N MET A 744 4.65 23.56 -13.46
CA MET A 744 5.84 24.33 -13.84
C MET A 744 5.81 25.75 -13.28
N ARG A 745 4.65 26.42 -13.31
CA ARG A 745 4.47 27.76 -12.73
C ARG A 745 4.65 27.79 -11.20
N GLU A 746 4.37 26.70 -10.50
CA GLU A 746 4.34 26.65 -9.03
C GLU A 746 5.64 26.09 -8.41
N HIS A 747 6.45 25.35 -9.17
CA HIS A 747 7.67 24.72 -8.65
C HIS A 747 8.98 25.12 -9.38
N TYR A 748 8.90 25.80 -10.54
CA TYR A 748 10.04 26.19 -11.37
C TYR A 748 10.03 27.71 -11.63
N PRO A 749 11.19 28.34 -11.88
CA PRO A 749 11.24 29.78 -12.13
C PRO A 749 10.54 30.16 -13.46
N PRO A 750 10.17 31.45 -13.64
CA PRO A 750 9.80 31.98 -14.95
C PRO A 750 10.84 31.64 -16.02
N ASP A 751 10.38 31.52 -17.26
CA ASP A 751 11.18 31.27 -18.47
C ASP A 751 12.01 29.96 -18.49
N PHE A 752 11.88 29.10 -17.47
CA PHE A 752 12.46 27.74 -17.46
C PHE A 752 12.00 26.92 -18.68
N THR A 753 12.94 26.19 -19.29
CA THR A 753 12.73 25.40 -20.51
C THR A 753 12.81 23.89 -20.23
N TYR A 754 12.59 23.05 -21.25
CA TYR A 754 12.83 21.60 -21.07
C TYR A 754 14.33 21.27 -21.07
N GLN A 755 15.13 22.08 -21.75
CA GLN A 755 16.58 21.95 -21.86
C GLN A 755 17.27 22.11 -20.50
N ASP A 756 16.72 22.94 -19.62
CA ASP A 756 17.23 23.18 -18.26
C ASP A 756 17.14 21.93 -17.35
N PHE A 757 16.35 20.91 -17.71
CA PHE A 757 16.36 19.62 -17.01
C PHE A 757 17.57 18.75 -17.37
N ALA A 758 18.20 18.92 -18.54
CA ALA A 758 19.27 18.03 -18.98
C ALA A 758 20.52 18.05 -18.09
N PRO A 759 20.99 19.21 -17.55
CA PRO A 759 22.05 19.24 -16.54
C PRO A 759 21.67 18.58 -15.20
N MET A 760 20.38 18.43 -14.90
CA MET A 760 19.88 17.78 -13.68
C MET A 760 19.78 16.25 -13.83
N PHE A 761 19.74 15.75 -15.08
CA PHE A 761 19.80 14.31 -15.38
C PHE A 761 21.22 13.78 -15.17
N LYS A 762 21.60 13.51 -13.93
CA LYS A 762 22.99 13.17 -13.56
C LYS A 762 23.35 11.68 -13.55
N ALA A 763 22.37 10.79 -13.38
CA ALA A 763 22.62 9.35 -13.20
C ALA A 763 23.61 9.02 -12.07
N GLU A 764 23.52 9.73 -10.92
CA GLU A 764 24.50 9.73 -9.81
C GLU A 764 24.84 8.33 -9.25
N PHE A 765 23.89 7.39 -9.33
CA PHE A 765 23.95 6.00 -8.84
C PHE A 765 23.67 4.96 -9.94
N PHE A 766 23.83 5.31 -11.22
CA PHE A 766 23.71 4.33 -12.30
C PHE A 766 24.90 3.36 -12.32
N ASP A 767 24.68 2.12 -11.89
CA ASP A 767 25.57 0.98 -12.13
C ASP A 767 24.95 0.02 -13.17
N PRO A 768 25.58 -0.14 -14.36
CA PRO A 768 25.07 -1.02 -15.41
C PRO A 768 25.16 -2.51 -15.05
N SER A 769 26.03 -2.87 -14.10
CA SER A 769 26.26 -4.23 -13.61
C SER A 769 25.16 -4.67 -12.65
N GLU A 770 24.74 -3.79 -11.73
CA GLU A 770 23.58 -4.04 -10.86
C GLU A 770 22.29 -4.20 -11.68
N TRP A 771 22.12 -3.37 -12.72
CA TRP A 771 21.02 -3.50 -13.67
C TRP A 771 21.07 -4.85 -14.41
N ALA A 772 22.23 -5.22 -14.97
CA ALA A 772 22.39 -6.49 -15.69
C ALA A 772 22.18 -7.73 -14.80
N ASP A 773 22.64 -7.69 -13.54
CA ASP A 773 22.39 -8.73 -12.54
C ASP A 773 20.89 -8.84 -12.16
N LEU A 774 20.21 -7.72 -11.95
CA LEU A 774 18.75 -7.69 -11.71
C LEU A 774 17.98 -8.31 -12.89
N PHE A 775 18.33 -7.97 -14.13
CA PHE A 775 17.64 -8.50 -15.31
C PHE A 775 17.98 -9.97 -15.60
N LEU A 776 19.20 -10.42 -15.28
CA LEU A 776 19.54 -11.84 -15.33
C LEU A 776 18.75 -12.63 -14.27
N LYS A 777 18.61 -12.07 -13.06
CA LYS A 777 17.83 -12.66 -11.97
C LYS A 777 16.32 -12.66 -12.22
N SER A 778 15.80 -11.73 -13.02
CA SER A 778 14.39 -11.75 -13.46
C SER A 778 14.09 -12.81 -14.53
N GLY A 779 15.12 -13.50 -15.05
CA GLY A 779 15.00 -14.51 -16.09
C GLY A 779 14.96 -13.95 -17.52
N ALA A 780 14.97 -12.63 -17.68
CA ALA A 780 14.97 -12.01 -19.01
C ALA A 780 16.15 -12.48 -19.86
N ARG A 781 15.96 -12.47 -21.18
CA ARG A 781 16.94 -12.93 -22.18
C ARG A 781 17.45 -11.81 -23.08
N TYR A 782 16.71 -10.72 -23.18
CA TYR A 782 17.09 -9.51 -23.91
C TYR A 782 16.64 -8.24 -23.19
N ILE A 783 17.43 -7.17 -23.33
CA ILE A 783 17.17 -5.86 -22.73
C ILE A 783 17.07 -4.81 -23.84
N VAL A 784 16.08 -3.91 -23.79
CA VAL A 784 15.89 -2.82 -24.75
C VAL A 784 15.95 -1.48 -24.00
N LEU A 785 16.97 -0.66 -24.29
CA LEU A 785 17.12 0.69 -23.73
C LEU A 785 16.66 1.76 -24.73
N THR A 786 15.95 2.80 -24.27
CA THR A 786 15.72 4.01 -25.07
C THR A 786 17.04 4.72 -25.40
N SER A 787 17.58 4.46 -26.59
CA SER A 787 18.78 5.15 -27.09
C SER A 787 18.51 6.62 -27.43
N LYS A 788 17.26 6.91 -27.83
CA LYS A 788 16.71 8.25 -28.06
C LYS A 788 15.18 8.18 -28.00
N HIS A 789 14.53 9.05 -27.23
CA HIS A 789 13.07 9.20 -27.22
C HIS A 789 12.62 10.35 -28.16
N HIS A 790 11.33 10.66 -28.19
CA HIS A 790 10.77 11.75 -29.00
C HIS A 790 11.32 13.15 -28.62
N ASP A 791 11.96 13.30 -27.46
CA ASP A 791 12.68 14.52 -27.05
C ASP A 791 14.04 14.70 -27.76
N GLY A 792 14.48 13.72 -28.54
CA GLY A 792 15.74 13.77 -29.30
C GLY A 792 17.01 13.64 -28.47
N PHE A 793 16.89 13.47 -27.15
CA PHE A 793 18.05 13.33 -26.28
C PHE A 793 18.67 11.95 -26.48
N THR A 794 19.93 11.89 -26.94
CA THR A 794 20.59 10.59 -27.17
C THR A 794 21.33 10.11 -25.92
N MET A 795 21.07 8.87 -25.50
CA MET A 795 21.73 8.20 -24.37
C MET A 795 23.13 7.65 -24.73
N PHE A 796 23.69 8.17 -25.83
CA PHE A 796 24.98 7.83 -26.43
C PHE A 796 25.55 9.09 -27.12
N PRO A 797 26.88 9.19 -27.30
CA PRO A 797 27.54 10.29 -28.02
C PRO A 797 27.26 10.24 -29.54
N SER A 798 26.04 10.61 -29.94
CA SER A 798 25.70 10.85 -31.33
C SER A 798 26.51 12.04 -31.87
N HIS A 799 27.18 11.84 -33.00
CA HIS A 799 27.86 12.91 -33.73
C HIS A 799 26.92 14.03 -34.25
N ARG A 800 25.59 13.91 -34.01
CA ARG A 800 24.53 14.80 -34.52
C ARG A 800 23.51 15.19 -33.44
N SER A 801 23.80 14.96 -32.17
CA SER A 801 23.06 15.50 -31.01
C SER A 801 23.99 16.31 -30.10
N TYR A 802 24.84 17.16 -30.69
CA TYR A 802 25.82 17.96 -29.96
C TYR A 802 25.14 18.80 -28.85
N SER A 803 25.67 18.72 -27.62
CA SER A 803 25.08 19.32 -26.41
C SER A 803 23.67 18.84 -26.02
N TRP A 804 23.14 17.81 -26.68
CA TRP A 804 21.83 17.20 -26.40
C TRP A 804 21.91 15.67 -26.29
N ASN A 805 22.92 15.20 -25.54
CA ASN A 805 23.20 13.79 -25.30
C ASN A 805 23.84 13.58 -23.92
N SER A 806 23.80 12.33 -23.41
CA SER A 806 24.27 11.98 -22.06
C SER A 806 25.78 12.12 -21.83
N TYR A 807 26.58 12.28 -22.88
CA TYR A 807 28.02 12.50 -22.81
C TYR A 807 28.35 14.00 -22.73
N ASP A 808 27.68 14.82 -23.53
CA ASP A 808 27.90 16.28 -23.56
C ASP A 808 27.22 17.01 -22.40
N VAL A 809 26.09 16.52 -21.88
CA VAL A 809 25.34 17.15 -20.78
C VAL A 809 24.72 16.11 -19.85
N GLY A 810 24.45 16.48 -18.60
CA GLY A 810 23.94 15.56 -17.58
C GLY A 810 25.00 14.56 -17.12
N PRO A 811 24.90 13.24 -17.40
CA PRO A 811 25.73 12.22 -16.77
C PRO A 811 27.22 12.25 -17.11
N LYS A 812 27.60 12.84 -18.25
CA LYS A 812 28.95 12.75 -18.85
C LYS A 812 29.39 11.31 -19.14
N ARG A 813 28.44 10.46 -19.56
CA ARG A 813 28.58 9.01 -19.74
C ARG A 813 27.94 8.53 -21.04
N ASP A 814 28.54 7.51 -21.65
CA ASP A 814 27.93 6.75 -22.74
C ASP A 814 27.08 5.62 -22.14
N ILE A 815 25.81 5.92 -21.87
CA ILE A 815 24.90 5.02 -21.15
C ILE A 815 24.61 3.76 -21.98
N VAL A 816 24.43 3.90 -23.30
CA VAL A 816 24.24 2.76 -24.21
C VAL A 816 25.51 1.89 -24.24
N GLY A 817 26.69 2.50 -24.33
CA GLY A 817 27.97 1.78 -24.27
C GLY A 817 28.13 0.99 -22.97
N GLU A 818 28.03 1.66 -21.83
CA GLU A 818 28.19 1.06 -20.51
C GLU A 818 27.17 -0.07 -20.25
N LEU A 819 25.87 0.17 -20.49
CA LEU A 819 24.85 -0.86 -20.27
C LEU A 819 25.00 -2.04 -21.24
N SER A 820 25.28 -1.78 -22.51
CA SER A 820 25.39 -2.86 -23.51
C SER A 820 26.59 -3.78 -23.29
N ASN A 821 27.64 -3.30 -22.62
CA ASN A 821 28.77 -4.11 -22.19
C ASN A 821 28.39 -4.98 -20.98
N ALA A 822 27.77 -4.42 -19.95
CA ALA A 822 27.36 -5.16 -18.75
C ALA A 822 26.29 -6.24 -19.06
N VAL A 823 25.29 -5.90 -19.87
CA VAL A 823 24.23 -6.83 -20.29
C VAL A 823 24.82 -8.03 -21.06
N ARG A 824 25.80 -7.81 -21.94
CA ARG A 824 26.49 -8.91 -22.63
C ARG A 824 27.41 -9.71 -21.72
N ALA A 825 28.08 -9.07 -20.76
CA ALA A 825 28.89 -9.76 -19.75
C ALA A 825 28.04 -10.69 -18.86
N ALA A 826 26.78 -10.33 -18.60
CA ALA A 826 25.78 -11.17 -17.94
C ALA A 826 25.19 -12.27 -18.84
N GLY A 827 25.63 -12.39 -20.10
CA GLY A 827 25.15 -13.40 -21.06
C GLY A 827 23.79 -13.09 -21.70
N LEU A 828 23.30 -11.86 -21.57
CA LEU A 828 22.02 -11.41 -22.13
C LEU A 828 22.21 -10.75 -23.50
N LYS A 829 21.14 -10.75 -24.32
CA LYS A 829 21.10 -9.94 -25.54
C LYS A 829 20.81 -8.48 -25.21
N PHE A 830 21.42 -7.55 -25.95
CA PHE A 830 21.21 -6.11 -25.76
C PHE A 830 20.61 -5.51 -27.03
N GLY A 831 19.55 -4.72 -26.85
CA GLY A 831 18.80 -4.04 -27.89
C GLY A 831 18.58 -2.56 -27.56
N VAL A 832 18.10 -1.82 -28.55
CA VAL A 832 17.87 -0.38 -28.46
C VAL A 832 16.50 -0.02 -29.03
N TYR A 833 15.79 0.85 -28.32
CA TYR A 833 14.70 1.62 -28.87
C TYR A 833 15.23 2.92 -29.47
N HIS A 834 14.66 3.37 -30.58
CA HIS A 834 14.99 4.65 -31.19
C HIS A 834 13.76 5.30 -31.85
N SER A 835 13.33 6.45 -31.33
CA SER A 835 12.30 7.27 -31.97
C SER A 835 12.78 7.76 -33.35
N LEU A 836 11.99 7.49 -34.40
CA LEU A 836 12.28 7.93 -35.75
C LEU A 836 12.28 9.47 -35.84
N TYR A 837 11.28 10.13 -35.24
CA TYR A 837 11.17 11.60 -35.17
C TYR A 837 11.70 12.19 -33.85
N GLU A 838 11.72 13.53 -33.81
CA GLU A 838 12.09 14.36 -32.66
C GLU A 838 11.15 15.58 -32.63
N TRP A 839 10.39 15.80 -31.53
CA TRP A 839 9.23 16.71 -31.48
C TRP A 839 9.52 18.12 -32.02
N PHE A 840 10.66 18.68 -31.64
CA PHE A 840 11.03 20.08 -31.87
C PHE A 840 12.42 20.21 -32.51
N ASN A 841 12.82 19.20 -33.30
CA ASN A 841 14.05 19.29 -34.10
C ASN A 841 13.77 20.17 -35.33
N PRO A 842 14.50 21.29 -35.53
CA PRO A 842 14.20 22.23 -36.63
C PRO A 842 14.30 21.62 -38.03
N ILE A 843 15.08 20.55 -38.20
CA ILE A 843 15.20 19.83 -39.48
C ILE A 843 13.95 18.98 -39.72
N TYR A 844 13.45 18.30 -38.68
CA TYR A 844 12.21 17.53 -38.75
C TYR A 844 10.99 18.45 -38.95
N GLU A 845 10.92 19.56 -38.21
CA GLU A 845 9.87 20.56 -38.37
C GLU A 845 9.88 21.20 -39.77
N ALA A 846 11.05 21.39 -40.39
CA ALA A 846 11.16 21.89 -41.75
C ALA A 846 10.63 20.89 -42.80
N ASP A 847 11.00 19.61 -42.72
CA ASP A 847 10.46 18.56 -43.60
C ASP A 847 8.94 18.39 -43.39
N LYS A 848 8.47 18.39 -42.14
CA LYS A 848 7.04 18.32 -41.78
C LYS A 848 6.24 19.51 -42.32
N LYS A 849 6.77 20.73 -42.20
CA LYS A 849 6.19 21.95 -42.78
C LYS A 849 6.16 21.90 -44.32
N ASN A 850 7.08 21.15 -44.93
CA ASN A 850 7.12 20.88 -46.36
C ASN A 850 6.35 19.59 -46.75
N ASN A 851 5.39 19.16 -45.93
CA ASN A 851 4.55 17.97 -46.10
C ASN A 851 5.34 16.69 -46.40
N PHE A 852 6.53 16.54 -45.80
CA PHE A 852 7.45 15.41 -45.99
C PHE A 852 7.88 15.15 -47.44
N THR A 853 7.80 16.18 -48.31
CA THR A 853 8.26 16.08 -49.72
C THR A 853 9.79 16.16 -49.83
N THR A 854 10.45 16.85 -48.89
CA THR A 854 11.89 16.71 -48.60
C THR A 854 12.11 15.64 -47.52
N ARG A 855 13.33 15.07 -47.50
CA ARG A 855 13.75 13.98 -46.60
C ARG A 855 15.03 14.33 -45.82
N TYR A 856 15.31 15.62 -45.64
CA TYR A 856 16.62 16.07 -45.18
C TYR A 856 16.92 15.58 -43.75
N TYR A 857 15.94 15.59 -42.84
CA TYR A 857 16.06 14.97 -41.51
C TYR A 857 16.28 13.46 -41.59
N ALA A 858 15.51 12.76 -42.43
CA ALA A 858 15.63 11.30 -42.56
C ALA A 858 17.04 10.89 -43.03
N GLU A 859 17.59 11.58 -44.04
CA GLU A 859 18.87 11.24 -44.66
C GLU A 859 20.10 11.76 -43.91
N THR A 860 20.02 12.92 -43.24
CA THR A 860 21.18 13.53 -42.55
C THR A 860 21.22 13.35 -41.04
N LYS A 861 20.08 13.12 -40.38
CA LYS A 861 19.99 12.95 -38.92
C LYS A 861 19.63 11.52 -38.53
N LEU A 862 18.44 11.05 -38.90
CA LEU A 862 17.94 9.74 -38.44
C LEU A 862 18.80 8.58 -38.94
N TRP A 863 18.97 8.45 -40.26
CA TRP A 863 19.72 7.35 -40.86
C TRP A 863 21.17 7.26 -40.36
N PRO A 864 21.95 8.35 -40.36
CA PRO A 864 23.35 8.28 -39.93
C PRO A 864 23.52 8.00 -38.43
N ASP A 865 22.56 8.41 -37.58
CA ASP A 865 22.57 8.08 -36.15
C ASP A 865 22.18 6.62 -35.91
N LEU A 866 21.19 6.09 -36.63
CA LEU A 866 20.89 4.64 -36.60
C LEU A 866 22.07 3.81 -37.10
N LYS A 867 22.75 4.21 -38.19
CA LYS A 867 23.95 3.52 -38.66
C LYS A 867 25.11 3.62 -37.67
N GLN A 868 25.28 4.73 -36.96
CA GLN A 868 26.24 4.81 -35.86
C GLN A 868 25.87 3.82 -34.74
N LEU A 869 24.64 3.91 -34.23
CA LEU A 869 24.11 3.08 -33.14
C LEU A 869 24.26 1.57 -33.41
N ILE A 870 23.99 1.14 -34.64
CA ILE A 870 24.15 -0.26 -35.09
C ILE A 870 25.63 -0.68 -35.15
N ASN A 871 26.53 0.15 -35.68
CA ASN A 871 27.93 -0.21 -35.85
C ASN A 871 28.71 -0.19 -34.53
N ASP A 872 28.50 0.84 -33.71
CA ASP A 872 29.18 1.03 -32.43
C ASP A 872 28.71 -0.05 -31.44
N TYR A 873 27.41 -0.08 -31.15
CA TYR A 873 26.85 -0.87 -30.04
C TYR A 873 26.29 -2.23 -30.44
N LYS A 874 26.18 -2.57 -31.73
CA LYS A 874 25.83 -3.91 -32.25
C LYS A 874 24.62 -4.56 -31.54
N PRO A 875 23.44 -3.93 -31.55
CA PRO A 875 22.26 -4.44 -30.84
C PRO A 875 21.62 -5.64 -31.55
N SER A 876 21.03 -6.53 -30.74
CA SER A 876 20.23 -7.69 -31.15
C SER A 876 18.75 -7.33 -31.42
N VAL A 877 18.27 -6.18 -30.96
CA VAL A 877 16.93 -5.64 -31.25
C VAL A 877 17.07 -4.17 -31.63
N LEU A 878 16.41 -3.73 -32.70
CA LEU A 878 16.15 -2.32 -32.98
C LEU A 878 14.65 -2.09 -32.99
N TRP A 879 14.16 -1.43 -31.95
CA TRP A 879 12.75 -1.13 -31.72
C TRP A 879 12.48 0.32 -32.19
N SER A 880 11.91 0.48 -33.38
CA SER A 880 11.55 1.79 -33.94
C SER A 880 10.22 2.27 -33.36
N ASP A 881 10.00 3.59 -33.37
CA ASP A 881 8.76 4.20 -32.88
C ASP A 881 8.60 5.65 -33.38
N GLY A 882 7.42 6.24 -33.22
CA GLY A 882 7.19 7.62 -33.66
C GLY A 882 7.04 7.76 -35.17
N ASP A 883 6.53 6.73 -35.81
CA ASP A 883 6.42 6.56 -37.25
C ASP A 883 5.09 7.09 -37.83
N TRP A 884 4.10 7.30 -36.96
CA TRP A 884 2.70 7.64 -37.29
C TRP A 884 2.47 8.97 -38.00
N GLU A 885 3.46 9.86 -38.12
CA GLU A 885 3.29 11.15 -38.79
C GLU A 885 3.47 11.09 -40.31
N THR A 886 4.12 10.05 -40.85
CA THR A 886 4.39 9.92 -42.29
C THR A 886 4.74 8.50 -42.73
N TYR A 887 4.72 8.24 -44.03
CA TYR A 887 4.92 6.91 -44.61
C TYR A 887 6.39 6.45 -44.55
N ASP A 888 6.58 5.14 -44.61
CA ASP A 888 7.86 4.44 -44.76
C ASP A 888 8.75 5.02 -45.88
N THR A 889 8.14 5.51 -46.96
CA THR A 889 8.82 6.17 -48.08
C THR A 889 9.48 7.52 -47.74
N TYR A 890 9.12 8.19 -46.64
CA TYR A 890 9.88 9.34 -46.11
C TYR A 890 11.03 8.87 -45.21
N TRP A 891 10.74 7.95 -44.30
CA TRP A 891 11.73 7.32 -43.42
C TRP A 891 12.81 6.51 -44.18
N LYS A 892 12.51 6.13 -45.42
CA LYS A 892 13.26 5.20 -46.28
C LYS A 892 13.44 3.83 -45.62
N SER A 893 12.41 3.35 -44.91
CA SER A 893 12.52 2.19 -44.02
C SER A 893 13.00 0.93 -44.75
N THR A 894 12.53 0.66 -45.96
CA THR A 894 12.96 -0.51 -46.73
C THR A 894 14.42 -0.44 -47.17
N ASP A 895 14.92 0.73 -47.59
CA ASP A 895 16.34 0.94 -47.90
C ASP A 895 17.22 0.75 -46.64
N PHE A 896 16.75 1.17 -45.47
CA PHE A 896 17.47 1.00 -44.21
C PHE A 896 17.52 -0.47 -43.79
N LEU A 897 16.38 -1.17 -43.82
CA LEU A 897 16.28 -2.58 -43.47
C LEU A 897 17.03 -3.49 -44.46
N ALA A 898 17.03 -3.14 -45.76
CA ALA A 898 17.87 -3.82 -46.74
C ALA A 898 19.37 -3.66 -46.44
N TRP A 899 19.83 -2.47 -46.01
CA TRP A 899 21.20 -2.31 -45.50
C TRP A 899 21.43 -3.13 -44.21
N LEU A 900 20.46 -3.09 -43.29
CA LEU A 900 20.55 -3.76 -41.99
C LEU A 900 20.71 -5.29 -42.14
N TYR A 901 19.95 -5.91 -43.04
CA TYR A 901 19.93 -7.36 -43.23
C TYR A 901 20.98 -7.89 -44.23
N ASN A 902 21.63 -7.03 -45.01
CA ASN A 902 22.69 -7.44 -45.95
C ASN A 902 24.10 -7.10 -45.46
N GLU A 903 24.30 -5.91 -44.89
CA GLU A 903 25.63 -5.29 -44.76
C GLU A 903 26.03 -4.99 -43.30
N SER A 904 25.08 -4.86 -42.39
CA SER A 904 25.38 -4.52 -40.98
C SER A 904 26.17 -5.62 -40.25
N PRO A 905 26.93 -5.28 -39.18
CA PRO A 905 27.63 -6.26 -38.35
C PRO A 905 26.71 -7.18 -37.53
N VAL A 906 25.38 -6.93 -37.54
CA VAL A 906 24.39 -7.66 -36.74
C VAL A 906 23.29 -8.32 -37.59
N ARG A 907 23.40 -8.28 -38.93
CA ARG A 907 22.41 -8.78 -39.89
C ARG A 907 21.90 -10.21 -39.62
N ASP A 908 22.76 -11.07 -39.06
CA ASP A 908 22.51 -12.49 -38.80
C ASP A 908 21.83 -12.73 -37.41
N GLU A 909 21.72 -11.68 -36.58
CA GLU A 909 21.18 -11.73 -35.21
C GLU A 909 20.01 -10.78 -34.95
N ILE A 910 20.01 -9.58 -35.53
CA ILE A 910 19.10 -8.50 -35.16
C ILE A 910 17.64 -8.78 -35.53
N VAL A 911 16.69 -8.30 -34.72
CA VAL A 911 15.26 -8.22 -35.05
C VAL A 911 14.73 -6.78 -34.97
N VAL A 912 13.71 -6.47 -35.77
CA VAL A 912 12.97 -5.20 -35.74
C VAL A 912 11.46 -5.42 -35.53
N ASN A 913 10.81 -4.45 -34.90
CA ASN A 913 9.35 -4.38 -34.75
C ASN A 913 8.67 -3.81 -36.01
N ASP A 914 7.37 -3.49 -35.93
CA ASP A 914 6.50 -3.09 -37.04
C ASP A 914 6.18 -1.58 -37.15
N ARG A 915 6.87 -0.72 -36.39
CA ARG A 915 6.66 0.74 -36.39
C ARG A 915 7.62 1.47 -37.33
N TRP A 916 7.47 1.25 -38.64
CA TRP A 916 8.35 1.81 -39.69
C TRP A 916 7.64 2.77 -40.66
N GLY A 917 6.40 3.17 -40.40
CA GLY A 917 5.68 4.21 -41.15
C GLY A 917 4.16 4.05 -41.06
N ILE A 918 3.42 5.10 -41.46
CA ILE A 918 1.95 5.03 -41.58
C ILE A 918 1.53 3.78 -42.36
N GLY A 919 0.77 2.92 -41.69
CA GLY A 919 0.21 1.71 -42.27
C GLY A 919 1.14 0.49 -42.30
N ILE A 920 2.32 0.55 -41.68
CA ILE A 920 3.22 -0.62 -41.50
C ILE A 920 2.85 -1.53 -40.31
N PRO A 921 2.34 -1.02 -39.16
CA PRO A 921 1.98 -1.87 -38.03
C PRO A 921 1.00 -3.01 -38.38
N CYS A 922 1.22 -4.16 -37.76
CA CYS A 922 0.61 -5.46 -38.03
C CYS A 922 0.83 -6.04 -39.45
N LYS A 923 1.79 -5.54 -40.24
CA LYS A 923 2.00 -5.99 -41.64
C LYS A 923 3.43 -6.35 -42.04
N HIS A 924 4.44 -5.66 -41.52
CA HIS A 924 5.84 -5.84 -41.93
C HIS A 924 6.79 -5.74 -40.72
N GLY A 925 7.99 -6.32 -40.83
CA GLY A 925 8.98 -6.40 -39.74
C GLY A 925 9.11 -7.81 -39.14
N ASP A 926 10.21 -8.08 -38.42
CA ASP A 926 10.52 -9.43 -37.90
C ASP A 926 9.52 -9.90 -36.83
N PHE A 927 8.92 -8.96 -36.09
CA PHE A 927 7.80 -9.21 -35.19
C PHE A 927 6.86 -8.01 -35.15
N TYR A 928 5.58 -8.26 -34.86
CA TYR A 928 4.58 -7.20 -34.73
C TYR A 928 4.41 -6.77 -33.28
N ASN A 929 4.34 -5.47 -33.00
CA ASN A 929 3.82 -4.97 -31.74
C ASN A 929 2.52 -4.18 -31.90
N CYS A 930 2.09 -3.84 -33.14
CA CYS A 930 0.76 -3.35 -33.54
C CYS A 930 0.25 -2.02 -32.92
N ALA A 931 0.31 -1.89 -31.61
CA ALA A 931 -0.14 -0.76 -30.79
C ALA A 931 0.71 -0.69 -29.49
N ASP A 932 0.36 0.19 -28.56
CA ASP A 932 0.89 0.16 -27.19
C ASP A 932 0.18 -0.93 -26.38
N ARG A 933 0.92 -1.67 -25.51
CA ARG A 933 0.36 -2.70 -24.61
C ARG A 933 -0.47 -3.77 -25.36
N TYR A 934 -0.05 -4.10 -26.57
CA TYR A 934 -0.73 -5.06 -27.44
C TYR A 934 -0.67 -6.48 -26.87
N ASN A 935 -1.80 -6.97 -26.39
CA ASN A 935 -2.04 -8.37 -26.06
C ASN A 935 -3.40 -8.79 -26.67
N PRO A 936 -3.42 -9.51 -27.80
CA PRO A 936 -4.66 -9.81 -28.54
C PRO A 936 -5.46 -10.97 -27.92
N GLY A 937 -5.03 -11.55 -26.79
CA GLY A 937 -5.73 -12.64 -26.09
C GLY A 937 -5.95 -13.93 -26.91
N SER A 938 -5.31 -14.03 -28.08
CA SER A 938 -5.56 -15.04 -29.11
C SER A 938 -4.31 -15.29 -29.94
N LEU A 939 -4.20 -16.48 -30.53
CA LEU A 939 -3.04 -16.87 -31.34
C LEU A 939 -2.95 -16.05 -32.64
N GLN A 940 -1.77 -15.52 -32.95
CA GLN A 940 -1.52 -14.71 -34.14
C GLN A 940 -0.78 -15.48 -35.24
N ASN A 941 -1.04 -15.13 -36.50
CA ASN A 941 -0.41 -15.75 -37.67
C ASN A 941 1.06 -15.34 -37.89
N HIS A 942 1.57 -14.35 -37.15
CA HIS A 942 2.93 -13.86 -37.22
C HIS A 942 3.54 -13.76 -35.82
N LYS A 943 4.88 -13.68 -35.71
CA LYS A 943 5.53 -13.42 -34.41
C LYS A 943 5.15 -12.03 -33.93
N TRP A 944 4.92 -11.89 -32.62
CA TRP A 944 4.52 -10.62 -32.02
C TRP A 944 5.14 -10.43 -30.62
N GLU A 945 5.08 -9.20 -30.12
CA GLU A 945 5.62 -8.79 -28.82
C GLU A 945 4.62 -7.91 -28.03
N ASN A 946 4.33 -8.33 -26.79
CA ASN A 946 3.60 -7.53 -25.81
C ASN A 946 4.59 -6.61 -25.07
N ALA A 947 4.80 -5.41 -25.60
CA ALA A 947 5.49 -4.35 -24.87
C ALA A 947 4.51 -3.67 -23.90
N PHE A 948 4.73 -3.83 -22.59
CA PHE A 948 3.86 -3.26 -21.54
C PHE A 948 4.65 -2.76 -20.34
N THR A 949 3.99 -1.94 -19.51
CA THR A 949 4.62 -1.19 -18.41
C THR A 949 4.26 -1.75 -17.03
N VAL A 950 5.24 -1.85 -16.12
CA VAL A 950 4.98 -2.20 -14.71
C VAL A 950 4.29 -1.04 -13.98
N ASP A 951 4.59 0.21 -14.32
CA ASP A 951 3.73 1.37 -14.04
C ASP A 951 2.63 1.44 -15.10
N SER A 952 1.39 1.12 -14.73
CA SER A 952 0.23 1.13 -15.62
C SER A 952 -0.03 2.46 -16.35
N ARG A 953 0.49 3.60 -15.83
CA ARG A 953 0.22 4.93 -16.38
C ARG A 953 1.30 5.50 -17.30
N SER A 954 2.52 4.96 -17.31
CA SER A 954 3.70 5.65 -17.85
C SER A 954 4.77 4.68 -18.32
N TRP A 955 5.54 5.03 -19.34
CA TRP A 955 6.73 4.29 -19.74
C TRP A 955 7.96 4.79 -18.95
N GLY A 956 8.19 6.10 -18.92
CA GLY A 956 9.20 6.77 -18.11
C GLY A 956 8.82 6.88 -16.63
N PHE A 957 9.81 7.19 -15.79
CA PHE A 957 9.64 7.27 -14.33
C PHE A 957 8.66 8.36 -13.88
N ARG A 958 7.89 8.07 -12.82
CA ARG A 958 7.01 9.03 -12.14
C ARG A 958 7.36 9.20 -10.66
N LYS A 959 7.57 10.45 -10.23
CA LYS A 959 7.67 10.81 -8.81
C LYS A 959 6.36 10.56 -8.04
N PRO A 960 5.15 10.95 -8.54
CA PRO A 960 3.88 10.67 -7.89
C PRO A 960 3.33 9.26 -8.23
N MET A 961 4.21 8.25 -8.31
CA MET A 961 3.78 6.86 -8.47
C MET A 961 3.25 6.33 -7.13
N THR A 962 2.08 5.69 -7.17
CA THR A 962 1.47 4.96 -6.03
C THR A 962 1.44 3.47 -6.30
N LEU A 963 1.26 2.64 -5.27
CA LEU A 963 1.14 1.18 -5.43
C LEU A 963 0.02 0.79 -6.40
N ASN A 964 -1.12 1.49 -6.34
CA ASN A 964 -2.27 1.27 -7.22
C ASN A 964 -1.98 1.53 -8.70
N ASP A 965 -0.86 2.20 -9.01
CA ASP A 965 -0.41 2.38 -10.38
C ASP A 965 0.51 1.23 -10.85
N THR A 966 1.04 0.42 -9.94
CA THR A 966 1.99 -0.66 -10.26
C THR A 966 1.30 -2.01 -10.37
N LEU A 967 1.71 -2.82 -11.35
CA LEU A 967 1.21 -4.19 -11.47
C LEU A 967 1.55 -5.04 -10.24
N SER A 968 0.61 -5.88 -9.83
CA SER A 968 0.88 -6.96 -8.87
C SER A 968 1.70 -8.09 -9.53
N THR A 969 2.26 -8.98 -8.72
CA THR A 969 3.04 -10.12 -9.22
C THR A 969 2.17 -11.09 -10.02
N GLU A 970 0.91 -11.25 -9.62
CA GLU A 970 -0.11 -12.07 -10.27
C GLU A 970 -0.52 -11.46 -11.62
N GLN A 971 -0.70 -10.14 -11.68
CA GLN A 971 -0.98 -9.40 -12.91
C GLN A 971 0.18 -9.46 -13.90
N LEU A 972 1.43 -9.40 -13.41
CA LEU A 972 2.62 -9.57 -14.23
C LEU A 972 2.71 -11.00 -14.80
N LEU A 973 2.46 -12.02 -13.97
CA LEU A 973 2.44 -13.42 -14.41
C LEU A 973 1.31 -13.69 -15.41
N TYR A 974 0.12 -13.11 -15.23
CA TYR A 974 -0.97 -13.16 -16.22
C TYR A 974 -0.53 -12.63 -17.58
N GLN A 975 0.13 -11.47 -17.64
CA GLN A 975 0.62 -10.90 -18.90
C GLN A 975 1.68 -11.81 -19.57
N VAL A 976 2.62 -12.36 -18.78
CA VAL A 976 3.63 -13.31 -19.28
C VAL A 976 2.99 -14.57 -19.87
N VAL A 977 2.11 -15.22 -19.11
CA VAL A 977 1.53 -16.52 -19.44
C VAL A 977 0.58 -16.42 -20.64
N SER A 978 -0.34 -15.43 -20.63
CA SER A 978 -1.26 -15.22 -21.75
C SER A 978 -0.54 -14.90 -23.06
N THR A 979 0.49 -14.04 -23.00
CA THR A 979 1.29 -13.66 -24.17
C THR A 979 2.01 -14.86 -24.79
N VAL A 980 2.72 -15.65 -23.98
CA VAL A 980 3.54 -16.76 -24.47
C VAL A 980 2.67 -17.91 -25.01
N SER A 981 1.54 -18.22 -24.36
CA SER A 981 0.56 -19.19 -24.87
C SER A 981 -0.02 -18.79 -26.23
N CYS A 982 -0.22 -17.50 -26.46
CA CYS A 982 -0.64 -16.91 -27.74
C CYS A 982 0.53 -16.66 -28.73
N GLY A 983 1.74 -17.18 -28.43
CA GLY A 983 2.91 -17.18 -29.32
C GLY A 983 3.77 -15.92 -29.28
N GLY A 984 3.45 -14.95 -28.44
CA GLY A 984 4.19 -13.70 -28.31
C GLY A 984 5.51 -13.84 -27.54
N ASN A 985 6.27 -12.74 -27.50
CA ASN A 985 7.21 -12.44 -26.43
C ASN A 985 6.62 -11.33 -25.53
N VAL A 986 7.10 -11.18 -24.30
CA VAL A 986 6.87 -9.98 -23.49
C VAL A 986 8.11 -9.09 -23.46
N LEU A 987 7.90 -7.78 -23.48
CA LEU A 987 8.92 -6.76 -23.25
C LEU A 987 8.46 -5.85 -22.11
N ILE A 988 8.95 -6.16 -20.91
CA ILE A 988 8.44 -5.64 -19.63
C ILE A 988 9.16 -4.33 -19.29
N ASN A 989 8.47 -3.20 -19.38
CA ASN A 989 9.05 -1.89 -19.15
C ASN A 989 9.09 -1.47 -17.67
N VAL A 990 10.26 -1.00 -17.24
CA VAL A 990 10.45 -0.25 -15.98
C VAL A 990 11.06 1.12 -16.29
N GLY A 991 10.59 2.17 -15.61
CA GLY A 991 11.11 3.54 -15.74
C GLY A 991 12.12 3.87 -14.63
N PRO A 992 13.42 4.06 -14.91
CA PRO A 992 14.44 4.37 -13.90
C PRO A 992 14.44 5.86 -13.50
N THR A 993 14.87 6.15 -12.28
CA THR A 993 14.96 7.50 -11.72
C THR A 993 16.00 8.36 -12.45
N GLN A 994 15.91 9.69 -12.37
CA GLN A 994 16.98 10.60 -12.83
C GLN A 994 18.37 10.29 -12.25
N ASP A 995 18.41 9.65 -11.08
CA ASP A 995 19.63 9.31 -10.36
C ASP A 995 20.21 7.95 -10.79
N GLY A 996 19.54 7.20 -11.68
CA GLY A 996 20.04 5.93 -12.21
C GLY A 996 19.59 4.68 -11.45
N THR A 997 18.62 4.79 -10.56
CA THR A 997 18.11 3.67 -9.76
C THR A 997 16.77 3.15 -10.28
N ILE A 998 16.55 1.84 -10.19
CA ILE A 998 15.27 1.19 -10.50
C ILE A 998 14.47 1.07 -9.19
N SER A 999 13.21 1.51 -9.17
CA SER A 999 12.40 1.52 -7.94
C SER A 999 12.28 0.11 -7.31
N PRO A 1000 12.46 -0.08 -6.00
CA PRO A 1000 12.40 -1.40 -5.36
C PRO A 1000 11.11 -2.20 -5.59
N ILE A 1001 9.98 -1.53 -5.84
CA ILE A 1001 8.74 -2.20 -6.23
C ILE A 1001 8.87 -2.89 -7.59
N PHE A 1002 9.54 -2.26 -8.56
CA PHE A 1002 9.84 -2.89 -9.85
C PHE A 1002 10.87 -4.01 -9.70
N GLN A 1003 11.89 -3.83 -8.85
CA GLN A 1003 12.86 -4.88 -8.55
C GLN A 1003 12.18 -6.13 -7.97
N GLU A 1004 11.25 -5.95 -7.01
CA GLU A 1004 10.46 -7.04 -6.44
C GLU A 1004 9.65 -7.79 -7.49
N ARG A 1005 8.84 -7.10 -8.31
CA ARG A 1005 8.05 -7.76 -9.37
C ARG A 1005 8.92 -8.52 -10.37
N LEU A 1006 10.09 -7.99 -10.71
CA LEU A 1006 11.05 -8.66 -11.59
C LEU A 1006 11.70 -9.89 -10.93
N LEU A 1007 12.07 -9.82 -9.65
CA LEU A 1007 12.67 -10.93 -8.91
C LEU A 1007 11.66 -12.04 -8.57
N ASP A 1008 10.39 -11.69 -8.34
CA ASP A 1008 9.29 -12.65 -8.20
C ASP A 1008 9.09 -13.43 -9.51
N LEU A 1009 9.02 -12.72 -10.64
CA LEU A 1009 8.94 -13.32 -11.97
C LEU A 1009 10.12 -14.27 -12.25
N GLY A 1010 11.34 -13.84 -11.93
CA GLY A 1010 12.53 -14.67 -12.04
C GLY A 1010 12.52 -15.91 -11.15
N SER A 1011 12.03 -15.77 -9.91
CA SER A 1011 11.86 -16.88 -8.97
C SER A 1011 10.82 -17.90 -9.45
N TRP A 1012 9.73 -17.43 -10.06
CA TRP A 1012 8.74 -18.28 -10.71
C TRP A 1012 9.31 -18.97 -11.97
N LEU A 1013 10.02 -18.23 -12.84
CA LEU A 1013 10.66 -18.75 -14.05
C LEU A 1013 11.76 -19.77 -13.76
N LYS A 1014 12.42 -19.70 -12.59
CA LYS A 1014 13.40 -20.70 -12.13
C LYS A 1014 12.78 -22.10 -11.92
N ILE A 1015 11.48 -22.18 -11.65
CA ILE A 1015 10.73 -23.43 -11.49
C ILE A 1015 9.95 -23.78 -12.78
N ASN A 1016 9.24 -22.79 -13.34
CA ASN A 1016 8.25 -22.99 -14.39
C ASN A 1016 8.76 -22.70 -15.81
N GLY A 1017 9.99 -22.17 -15.96
CA GLY A 1017 10.52 -21.68 -17.23
C GLY A 1017 10.65 -22.72 -18.35
N GLU A 1018 10.61 -24.02 -18.04
CA GLU A 1018 10.52 -25.09 -19.06
C GLU A 1018 9.23 -25.00 -19.89
N ALA A 1019 8.16 -24.42 -19.33
CA ALA A 1019 6.89 -24.16 -20.00
C ALA A 1019 6.83 -22.78 -20.69
N ILE A 1020 7.93 -22.02 -20.69
CA ILE A 1020 8.03 -20.70 -21.30
C ILE A 1020 9.10 -20.72 -22.40
N TYR A 1021 10.38 -20.87 -22.05
CA TYR A 1021 11.50 -20.78 -23.00
C TYR A 1021 11.44 -21.91 -24.03
N SER A 1022 11.70 -21.57 -25.30
CA SER A 1022 11.68 -22.53 -26.43
C SER A 1022 10.39 -23.35 -26.55
N THR A 1023 9.25 -22.82 -26.09
CA THR A 1023 7.93 -23.43 -26.30
C THR A 1023 7.23 -22.92 -27.55
N SER A 1024 6.30 -23.73 -28.05
CA SER A 1024 5.29 -23.36 -29.06
C SER A 1024 3.91 -23.19 -28.41
N PRO A 1025 3.00 -22.39 -29.00
CA PRO A 1025 1.57 -22.41 -28.68
C PRO A 1025 1.00 -23.83 -28.71
N TRP A 1026 0.08 -24.15 -27.80
CA TRP A 1026 -0.68 -25.40 -27.88
C TRP A 1026 -1.91 -25.26 -28.81
N LEU A 1027 -2.61 -26.37 -29.05
CA LEU A 1027 -3.80 -26.46 -29.90
C LEU A 1027 -4.98 -25.63 -29.37
N HIS A 1028 -4.97 -25.32 -28.07
CA HIS A 1028 -5.82 -24.32 -27.42
C HIS A 1028 -4.89 -23.39 -26.61
N GLN A 1029 -5.15 -22.08 -26.56
CA GLN A 1029 -4.34 -21.12 -25.81
C GLN A 1029 -4.71 -21.06 -24.32
N ASN A 1030 -6.02 -21.09 -24.06
CA ASN A 1030 -6.68 -20.94 -22.77
C ASN A 1030 -7.79 -22.00 -22.66
N ASP A 1031 -8.06 -22.52 -21.47
CA ASP A 1031 -9.02 -23.62 -21.31
C ASP A 1031 -10.49 -23.16 -21.34
N SER A 1032 -11.29 -23.81 -22.18
CA SER A 1032 -12.71 -23.47 -22.37
C SER A 1032 -13.65 -23.86 -21.21
N LEU A 1033 -13.12 -24.37 -20.10
CA LEU A 1033 -13.83 -24.50 -18.82
C LEU A 1033 -13.21 -23.61 -17.71
N ASN A 1034 -11.90 -23.39 -17.73
CA ASN A 1034 -11.18 -22.68 -16.67
C ASN A 1034 -10.23 -21.60 -17.23
N GLN A 1035 -10.70 -20.36 -17.27
CA GLN A 1035 -9.99 -19.22 -17.90
C GLN A 1035 -8.67 -18.83 -17.20
N ASP A 1036 -8.40 -19.32 -15.99
CA ASP A 1036 -7.10 -19.15 -15.34
C ASP A 1036 -6.03 -20.14 -15.83
N VAL A 1037 -6.39 -21.10 -16.69
CA VAL A 1037 -5.48 -22.13 -17.23
C VAL A 1037 -5.10 -21.82 -18.67
N TRP A 1038 -3.80 -21.75 -18.91
CA TRP A 1038 -3.19 -21.43 -20.19
C TRP A 1038 -2.21 -22.53 -20.61
N TYR A 1039 -2.04 -22.72 -21.92
CA TYR A 1039 -1.29 -23.86 -22.45
C TYR A 1039 -0.12 -23.45 -23.34
N THR A 1040 0.99 -24.15 -23.16
CA THR A 1040 2.14 -24.17 -24.07
C THR A 1040 2.56 -25.61 -24.33
N CYS A 1041 3.43 -25.85 -25.32
CA CYS A 1041 3.98 -27.17 -25.57
C CYS A 1041 5.42 -27.12 -26.04
N ARG A 1042 6.12 -28.25 -25.95
CA ARG A 1042 7.49 -28.42 -26.42
C ARG A 1042 7.53 -29.46 -27.52
N LYS A 1043 8.08 -29.07 -28.67
CA LYS A 1043 8.33 -29.96 -29.81
C LYS A 1043 9.78 -30.49 -29.73
N ALA A 1044 10.02 -31.74 -30.11
CA ALA A 1044 11.35 -32.35 -30.15
C ALA A 1044 12.33 -31.65 -31.11
N LYS A 1045 11.77 -30.93 -32.10
CA LYS A 1045 12.47 -29.93 -32.92
C LYS A 1045 11.61 -28.68 -32.91
N HIS A 1046 12.13 -27.59 -32.35
CA HIS A 1046 11.43 -26.30 -32.38
C HIS A 1046 11.48 -25.67 -33.78
N SER A 1047 10.45 -24.91 -34.15
CA SER A 1047 10.22 -24.48 -35.53
C SER A 1047 10.15 -22.95 -35.66
N HIS A 1048 11.27 -22.30 -35.35
CA HIS A 1048 11.47 -20.84 -35.38
C HIS A 1048 11.12 -20.15 -36.73
N ARG A 1049 11.03 -20.91 -37.84
CA ARG A 1049 10.50 -20.40 -39.14
C ARG A 1049 9.00 -20.11 -39.13
N HIS A 1050 8.27 -20.74 -38.22
CA HIS A 1050 6.81 -20.63 -38.02
C HIS A 1050 6.53 -20.62 -36.51
N PRO A 1051 7.00 -19.60 -35.76
CA PRO A 1051 7.09 -19.63 -34.30
C PRO A 1051 5.73 -19.70 -33.60
N THR A 1052 4.66 -19.23 -34.25
CA THR A 1052 3.28 -19.31 -33.74
C THR A 1052 2.51 -20.55 -34.23
N ALA A 1053 3.13 -21.44 -35.02
CA ALA A 1053 2.45 -22.62 -35.54
C ALA A 1053 2.22 -23.70 -34.46
N ILE A 1054 0.95 -23.95 -34.16
CA ILE A 1054 0.47 -25.07 -33.35
C ILE A 1054 1.07 -26.42 -33.80
N PRO A 1055 1.13 -27.45 -32.94
CA PRO A 1055 1.55 -28.78 -33.33
C PRO A 1055 0.74 -29.35 -34.48
N LYS A 1056 1.43 -29.91 -35.48
CA LYS A 1056 0.83 -30.79 -36.48
C LYS A 1056 0.86 -32.24 -35.97
N GLU A 1057 0.05 -33.12 -36.54
CA GLU A 1057 0.06 -34.56 -36.22
C GLU A 1057 1.45 -35.22 -36.44
N THR A 1058 2.26 -34.64 -37.33
CA THR A 1058 3.64 -35.05 -37.61
C THR A 1058 4.68 -34.50 -36.62
N ASP A 1059 4.30 -33.58 -35.74
CA ASP A 1059 5.23 -32.96 -34.78
C ASP A 1059 5.35 -33.84 -33.54
N ASN A 1060 6.56 -34.32 -33.25
CA ASN A 1060 6.83 -35.01 -31.99
C ASN A 1060 6.78 -34.00 -30.82
N VAL A 1061 5.64 -33.94 -30.13
CA VAL A 1061 5.44 -33.15 -28.91
C VAL A 1061 5.96 -33.93 -27.71
N THR A 1062 7.01 -33.43 -27.06
CA THR A 1062 7.66 -34.10 -25.92
C THR A 1062 7.00 -33.75 -24.59
N ALA A 1063 6.39 -32.57 -24.50
CA ALA A 1063 5.59 -32.15 -23.35
C ALA A 1063 4.50 -31.16 -23.76
N ILE A 1064 3.38 -31.21 -23.07
CA ILE A 1064 2.35 -30.16 -23.02
C ILE A 1064 2.39 -29.60 -21.59
N TYR A 1065 2.23 -28.29 -21.41
CA TYR A 1065 2.21 -27.66 -20.10
C TYR A 1065 0.87 -26.95 -19.87
N ALA A 1066 0.30 -27.11 -18.68
CA ALA A 1066 -0.86 -26.36 -18.20
C ALA A 1066 -0.40 -25.41 -17.09
N ILE A 1067 -0.32 -24.13 -17.42
CA ILE A 1067 0.05 -23.07 -16.48
C ILE A 1067 -1.25 -22.50 -15.91
N PHE A 1068 -1.44 -22.57 -14.60
CA PHE A 1068 -2.65 -22.10 -13.92
C PHE A 1068 -2.33 -21.00 -12.91
N LEU A 1069 -3.12 -19.93 -12.97
CA LEU A 1069 -2.90 -18.68 -12.21
C LEU A 1069 -3.58 -18.68 -10.82
N ASN A 1070 -4.66 -19.46 -10.65
CA ASN A 1070 -5.37 -19.59 -9.38
C ASN A 1070 -5.35 -21.04 -8.88
N TRP A 1071 -4.93 -21.24 -7.63
CA TRP A 1071 -4.93 -22.57 -7.00
C TRP A 1071 -6.31 -22.94 -6.47
N PRO A 1072 -6.94 -24.04 -6.92
CA PRO A 1072 -8.29 -24.42 -6.50
C PRO A 1072 -8.33 -24.83 -5.02
N THR A 1073 -9.28 -24.27 -4.26
CA THR A 1073 -9.44 -24.53 -2.80
C THR A 1073 -9.73 -25.99 -2.47
N THR A 1074 -10.22 -26.77 -3.44
CA THR A 1074 -10.49 -28.21 -3.35
C THR A 1074 -9.26 -29.10 -3.60
N ASN A 1075 -8.12 -28.53 -3.98
CA ASN A 1075 -6.98 -29.22 -4.60
C ASN A 1075 -7.35 -30.03 -5.87
N ILE A 1076 -8.50 -29.76 -6.50
CA ILE A 1076 -8.90 -30.41 -7.76
C ILE A 1076 -8.94 -29.35 -8.87
N LEU A 1077 -8.00 -29.45 -9.81
CA LEU A 1077 -8.01 -28.63 -11.02
C LEU A 1077 -8.92 -29.30 -12.08
N LEU A 1078 -9.92 -28.56 -12.54
CA LEU A 1078 -10.79 -28.97 -13.65
C LEU A 1078 -10.34 -28.26 -14.93
N VAL A 1079 -10.15 -29.03 -15.99
CA VAL A 1079 -9.79 -28.57 -17.35
C VAL A 1079 -10.52 -29.39 -18.40
N LYS A 1080 -10.82 -28.79 -19.56
CA LYS A 1080 -11.63 -29.42 -20.62
C LYS A 1080 -10.83 -29.74 -21.87
N ASP A 1081 -9.97 -28.83 -22.30
CA ASP A 1081 -9.34 -28.89 -23.63
C ASP A 1081 -8.09 -29.80 -23.68
N LEU A 1082 -7.67 -30.34 -22.53
CA LEU A 1082 -6.70 -31.44 -22.42
C LEU A 1082 -7.32 -32.85 -22.47
N SER A 1083 -8.63 -33.00 -22.21
CA SER A 1083 -9.27 -34.31 -22.07
C SER A 1083 -9.18 -35.14 -23.35
N THR A 1084 -9.26 -34.46 -24.52
CA THR A 1084 -9.11 -35.05 -25.85
C THR A 1084 -7.71 -35.57 -26.14
N TYR A 1085 -6.69 -35.23 -25.35
CA TYR A 1085 -5.30 -35.70 -25.52
C TYR A 1085 -4.91 -36.72 -24.45
N LEU A 1086 -5.37 -36.53 -23.21
CA LEU A 1086 -5.08 -37.43 -22.10
C LEU A 1086 -5.80 -38.79 -22.19
N HIS A 1087 -6.89 -38.90 -22.96
CA HIS A 1087 -7.81 -40.05 -23.00
C HIS A 1087 -7.21 -41.46 -23.11
N ASN A 1088 -6.01 -41.63 -23.68
CA ASN A 1088 -5.35 -42.93 -23.82
C ASN A 1088 -4.52 -43.38 -22.60
N GLY A 1089 -4.38 -42.54 -21.57
CA GLY A 1089 -3.63 -42.91 -20.35
C GLY A 1089 -2.11 -43.07 -20.55
N VAL A 1090 -1.59 -42.76 -21.74
CA VAL A 1090 -0.16 -42.84 -22.10
C VAL A 1090 0.68 -41.68 -21.55
N TYR A 1091 0.03 -40.63 -21.06
CA TYR A 1091 0.68 -39.50 -20.40
C TYR A 1091 0.84 -39.74 -18.90
N LYS A 1092 1.98 -39.30 -18.36
CA LYS A 1092 2.16 -38.97 -16.94
C LYS A 1092 1.99 -37.45 -16.76
N ILE A 1093 1.51 -37.04 -15.59
CA ILE A 1093 1.38 -35.63 -15.20
C ILE A 1093 2.28 -35.39 -13.99
N GLU A 1094 3.06 -34.32 -14.02
CA GLU A 1094 4.05 -33.91 -13.01
C GLU A 1094 3.82 -32.43 -12.67
N LEU A 1095 3.93 -32.01 -11.42
CA LEU A 1095 3.87 -30.58 -11.05
C LEU A 1095 5.30 -30.01 -11.03
N LEU A 1096 5.57 -28.95 -11.80
CA LEU A 1096 6.93 -28.42 -11.91
C LEU A 1096 7.48 -27.93 -10.55
N GLY A 1097 8.72 -28.31 -10.26
CA GLY A 1097 9.38 -28.08 -8.98
C GLY A 1097 9.00 -29.04 -7.86
N ASN A 1098 8.04 -29.95 -8.07
CA ASN A 1098 7.52 -30.89 -7.08
C ASN A 1098 7.82 -32.36 -7.45
N GLU A 1099 7.82 -33.23 -6.46
CA GLU A 1099 8.12 -34.66 -6.60
C GLU A 1099 6.84 -35.51 -6.60
N GLY A 1100 6.84 -36.58 -7.40
CA GLY A 1100 5.71 -37.50 -7.54
C GLY A 1100 4.88 -37.29 -8.81
N LEU A 1101 4.10 -38.31 -9.18
CA LEU A 1101 3.13 -38.24 -10.27
C LEU A 1101 1.78 -37.74 -9.76
N ILE A 1102 1.11 -36.95 -10.58
CA ILE A 1102 -0.19 -36.36 -10.31
C ILE A 1102 -1.29 -37.28 -10.84
N ASN A 1103 -2.24 -37.63 -9.96
CA ASN A 1103 -3.43 -38.41 -10.33
C ASN A 1103 -4.40 -37.55 -11.17
N TRP A 1104 -5.08 -38.18 -12.11
CA TRP A 1104 -6.11 -37.53 -12.90
C TRP A 1104 -7.14 -38.55 -13.43
N ASN A 1105 -8.33 -38.06 -13.77
CA ASN A 1105 -9.44 -38.85 -14.29
C ASN A 1105 -10.28 -38.02 -15.28
N ILE A 1106 -10.83 -38.64 -16.32
CA ILE A 1106 -11.71 -37.97 -17.30
C ILE A 1106 -13.15 -38.43 -17.11
N LYS A 1107 -14.05 -37.46 -16.92
CA LYS A 1107 -15.48 -37.66 -16.80
C LYS A 1107 -16.23 -36.62 -17.63
N ASN A 1108 -17.14 -37.06 -18.49
CA ASN A 1108 -17.99 -36.19 -19.32
C ASN A 1108 -17.21 -35.17 -20.19
N GLY A 1109 -16.00 -35.52 -20.64
CA GLY A 1109 -15.13 -34.63 -21.43
C GLY A 1109 -14.33 -33.60 -20.60
N VAL A 1110 -14.40 -33.66 -19.27
CA VAL A 1110 -13.60 -32.84 -18.35
C VAL A 1110 -12.56 -33.72 -17.66
N THR A 1111 -11.32 -33.25 -17.60
CA THR A 1111 -10.24 -33.85 -16.81
C THR A 1111 -10.26 -33.23 -15.42
N SER A 1112 -10.38 -34.08 -14.41
CA SER A 1112 -10.19 -33.76 -13.00
C SER A 1112 -8.77 -34.17 -12.62
N ILE A 1113 -7.97 -33.23 -12.12
CA ILE A 1113 -6.57 -33.43 -11.75
C ILE A 1113 -6.42 -33.20 -10.24
N GLU A 1114 -5.93 -34.22 -9.52
CA GLU A 1114 -5.75 -34.18 -8.06
C GLU A 1114 -4.39 -33.55 -7.72
N LEU A 1115 -4.38 -32.26 -7.38
CA LEU A 1115 -3.18 -31.53 -7.01
C LEU A 1115 -2.63 -32.00 -5.65
N PRO A 1116 -1.31 -31.92 -5.41
CA PRO A 1116 -0.74 -32.23 -4.11
C PRO A 1116 -1.09 -31.12 -3.10
N ASP A 1117 -1.21 -31.48 -1.83
CA ASP A 1117 -1.38 -30.56 -0.68
C ASP A 1117 -0.52 -29.28 -0.82
N LYS A 1118 -1.19 -28.12 -0.87
CA LYS A 1118 -0.61 -26.79 -1.17
C LYS A 1118 0.55 -26.43 -0.23
N VAL A 1119 0.65 -27.03 0.96
CA VAL A 1119 1.79 -26.80 1.88
C VAL A 1119 3.12 -27.33 1.33
N LYS A 1120 3.09 -28.33 0.44
CA LYS A 1120 4.29 -28.98 -0.13
C LYS A 1120 4.70 -28.38 -1.48
N VAL A 1121 3.94 -27.43 -2.01
CA VAL A 1121 4.13 -26.87 -3.36
C VAL A 1121 5.22 -25.79 -3.33
N ARG A 1122 6.24 -25.94 -4.18
CA ARG A 1122 7.40 -25.03 -4.19
C ARG A 1122 7.10 -23.71 -4.92
N SER A 1123 6.43 -23.76 -6.07
CA SER A 1123 6.02 -22.55 -6.81
C SER A 1123 4.94 -21.77 -6.06
N GLN A 1124 4.95 -20.45 -6.18
CA GLN A 1124 3.91 -19.54 -5.66
C GLN A 1124 3.36 -18.69 -6.81
N ASN A 1125 2.20 -18.05 -6.58
CA ASN A 1125 1.51 -17.07 -7.44
C ASN A 1125 1.00 -17.60 -8.80
N ALA A 1126 1.68 -18.56 -9.42
CA ALA A 1126 1.20 -19.39 -10.52
C ALA A 1126 1.92 -20.74 -10.52
N TRP A 1127 1.33 -21.75 -11.16
CA TRP A 1127 1.79 -23.14 -11.08
C TRP A 1127 1.70 -23.83 -12.44
N THR A 1128 2.54 -24.84 -12.68
CA THR A 1128 2.59 -25.52 -13.98
C THR A 1128 2.56 -27.03 -13.84
N LEU A 1129 1.55 -27.66 -14.45
CA LEU A 1129 1.56 -29.09 -14.71
C LEU A 1129 2.30 -29.37 -16.02
N LYS A 1130 3.14 -30.41 -16.04
CA LYS A 1130 3.81 -30.96 -17.21
C LYS A 1130 3.20 -32.32 -17.54
N MET A 1131 2.64 -32.43 -18.74
CA MET A 1131 2.11 -33.68 -19.29
C MET A 1131 3.10 -34.20 -20.33
N SER A 1132 3.66 -35.39 -20.09
CA SER A 1132 4.63 -36.02 -20.99
C SER A 1132 4.35 -37.52 -21.13
N PHE A 1133 4.82 -38.14 -22.21
CA PHE A 1133 4.66 -39.58 -22.41
C PHE A 1133 5.37 -40.38 -21.30
N LYS A 1134 4.82 -41.56 -20.98
CA LYS A 1134 5.36 -42.53 -20.03
C LYS A 1134 6.58 -43.27 -20.55
#